data_AF-A0A9W6KU68-F1
#
_entry.id   AF-A0A9W6KU68-F1
#
_cell.length_a   1.000
_cell.length_b   1.000
_cell.length_c   1.000
_cell.angle_alpha   90.00
_cell.angle_beta   90.00
_cell.angle_gamma   90.00
#
_symmetry.space_group_name_H-M   'P 1'
#
loop_
_entity.id
_entity.type
_entity.pdbx_description
1 polymer ?
#
loop_
_entity_poly.entity_id
_entity_poly.type
_entity_poly.pdbx_seq_one_letter_code
_entity_poly.pdbx_strand_id
1 'polypeptide(L)'
;MPVNDVSATRAADVLLADGTTVHLRPIRPQDADRIVALHSRFSERTRYLRYFSAYPRIPQRDLDRFVNVDHHDREAFVVEHAGELIAVGRYDRLGQGSHQAEVAFVVEDAHQGRGIGSVLIEHLVAAASTEGITEFEADVLPVNQAMLRVFMAAGFHIERAFADGVVHLWFPIKTTPDSLRVQQAREQRAEARSIARLLNPKTVAVFGARARGTGVGAALLAHLKGAGFAGELIPVHPSATVVGGLPAVPSLGGTAGADLAVIAVPVESVPAVVADCAAAGVHGLVIVSAGFAESGPAGAQAQAALLRAVRDHGMRLVGPNCLGVANTDPGVRLNATLAPLLPRAGRVGFFSQSAALGTALLAEADRRGLGLSTFISAGNRADVSGNDALQYWREDPHTDAVLLYLETFGNPRKFARIARELARRKPVAAVASPVRPPALDAVTVGPDARGVAALFANSGVIRVDTVAELFDVGLLIAGRPLPTGDRVAVVTNAAALGVLTVAKAPAAGLRIADGYPRDLGPSVNDVDFVRAVHAALDDESVDAVIAAYAPALAEEDQLGVAELLRVSTAGAPRPLAVVMPADPSFTVAPGYGDDDPAALPMFPAIEEAVRALGRVARYAAWRREPVGALPELPDVDTARGSEVAARLAGADAEDRGQADELLAAYGIPVVPSRWAAGDRVVDVARLMGLPVALKVATKPWRHRIDLGAVRLNLTSPDAVAEAYQELERLFGRGVEVVVQSMVAPGVACVVEVVDDPSFGPVVGFGLGGEAADLLGDRAWRPVPLTDRDAAALVRAPRAAPLLTGYRGADPVDLDALAGLLLRVGRLVDEQPLLSSLTLNPVLARPSGLAVLHASAEFAPHQPRPDSGPRRL
;
A
#
# COMPACT_ATOMS: atom_id res chain seq x y z
N MET A 1 29.12 21.48 -1.72
CA MET A 1 28.21 20.35 -2.03
C MET A 1 27.96 20.37 -3.52
N PRO A 2 28.02 19.23 -4.23
CA PRO A 2 27.70 19.24 -5.65
C PRO A 2 26.23 19.62 -5.81
N VAL A 3 25.94 20.53 -6.75
CA VAL A 3 24.59 20.92 -7.13
C VAL A 3 23.83 19.64 -7.42
N ASN A 4 22.82 19.31 -6.61
CA ASN A 4 21.91 18.21 -6.88
C ASN A 4 21.43 18.37 -8.32
N ASP A 5 21.62 17.35 -9.15
CA ASP A 5 21.11 17.35 -10.52
C ASP A 5 19.58 17.32 -10.47
N VAL A 6 18.98 18.51 -10.43
CA VAL A 6 17.52 18.73 -10.41
C VAL A 6 16.86 18.00 -11.60
N SER A 7 17.61 17.76 -12.69
CA SER A 7 17.12 17.04 -13.85
C SER A 7 16.89 15.54 -13.59
N ALA A 8 17.68 14.92 -12.72
CA ALA A 8 17.56 13.50 -12.38
C ALA A 8 16.42 13.24 -11.37
N THR A 9 16.15 14.18 -10.47
CA THR A 9 15.13 14.02 -9.42
C THR A 9 13.70 14.24 -9.90
N ARG A 10 13.51 14.98 -11.01
CA ARG A 10 12.20 15.29 -11.61
C ARG A 10 11.79 14.34 -12.75
N ALA A 11 12.64 13.38 -13.14
CA ALA A 11 12.31 12.36 -14.14
C ALA A 11 11.42 11.24 -13.56
N ALA A 12 10.53 10.68 -14.37
CA ALA A 12 9.61 9.63 -13.96
C ALA A 12 9.09 8.81 -15.16
N ASP A 13 8.95 7.51 -14.96
CA ASP A 13 8.16 6.67 -15.86
C ASP A 13 6.69 6.74 -15.45
N VAL A 14 5.79 6.86 -16.42
CA VAL A 14 4.36 7.08 -16.18
C VAL A 14 3.52 6.22 -17.11
N LEU A 15 2.37 5.78 -16.62
CA LEU A 15 1.37 5.12 -17.44
C LEU A 15 0.42 6.12 -18.09
N LEU A 16 0.17 5.90 -19.37
CA LEU A 16 -0.86 6.57 -20.14
C LEU A 16 -2.23 5.92 -19.94
N ALA A 17 -3.29 6.60 -20.39
CA ALA A 17 -4.68 6.14 -20.21
C ALA A 17 -4.97 4.79 -20.90
N ASP A 18 -4.16 4.42 -21.89
CA ASP A 18 -4.22 3.16 -22.60
C ASP A 18 -3.40 2.05 -21.91
N GLY A 19 -2.63 2.35 -20.86
CA GLY A 19 -1.76 1.40 -20.16
C GLY A 19 -0.33 1.31 -20.72
N THR A 20 0.04 2.13 -21.71
CA THR A 20 1.41 2.21 -22.22
C THR A 20 2.30 3.03 -21.28
N THR A 21 3.54 2.60 -21.09
CA THR A 21 4.56 3.36 -20.34
C THR A 21 5.21 4.41 -21.23
N VAL A 22 5.50 5.58 -20.67
CA VAL A 22 6.35 6.62 -21.29
C VAL A 22 7.31 7.19 -20.27
N HIS A 23 8.43 7.73 -20.75
CA HIS A 23 9.42 8.37 -19.91
C HIS A 23 9.22 9.89 -19.92
N LEU A 24 8.99 10.50 -18.77
CA LEU A 24 8.90 11.95 -18.60
C LEU A 24 10.16 12.46 -17.91
N ARG A 25 10.74 13.54 -18.43
CA ARG A 25 11.91 14.18 -17.82
C ARG A 25 11.99 15.67 -18.15
N PRO A 26 12.74 16.46 -17.36
CA PRO A 26 13.04 17.84 -17.73
C PRO A 26 13.72 17.93 -19.10
N ILE A 27 13.41 18.98 -19.84
CA ILE A 27 14.05 19.30 -21.12
C ILE A 27 15.52 19.62 -20.89
N ARG A 28 16.36 19.30 -21.87
CA ARG A 28 17.78 19.63 -21.84
C ARG A 28 18.16 20.48 -23.07
N PRO A 29 19.21 21.31 -23.00
CA PRO A 29 19.72 22.03 -24.17
C PRO A 29 20.02 21.13 -25.37
N GLN A 30 20.43 19.89 -25.12
CA GLN A 30 20.74 18.88 -26.16
C GLN A 30 19.49 18.35 -26.89
N ASP A 31 18.27 18.66 -26.41
CA ASP A 31 17.03 18.23 -27.05
C ASP A 31 16.64 19.10 -28.26
N ALA A 32 17.42 20.13 -28.61
CA ALA A 32 17.10 21.07 -29.69
C ALA A 32 16.70 20.37 -31.00
N ASP A 33 17.53 19.43 -31.48
CA ASP A 33 17.26 18.69 -32.72
C ASP A 33 16.03 17.78 -32.58
N ARG A 34 15.81 17.22 -31.39
CA ARG A 34 14.66 16.34 -31.11
C ARG A 34 13.35 17.13 -31.02
N ILE A 35 13.40 18.38 -30.53
CA ILE A 35 12.26 19.30 -30.53
C ILE A 35 11.91 19.74 -31.96
N VAL A 36 12.92 20.00 -32.80
CA VAL A 36 12.70 20.27 -34.24
C VAL A 36 12.08 19.05 -34.92
N ALA A 37 12.57 17.84 -34.62
CA ALA A 37 12.01 16.60 -35.14
C ALA A 37 10.56 16.36 -34.69
N LEU A 38 10.25 16.57 -33.40
CA LEU A 38 8.88 16.52 -32.89
C LEU A 38 7.97 17.52 -33.61
N HIS A 39 8.42 18.77 -33.75
CA HIS A 39 7.63 19.82 -34.39
C HIS A 39 7.35 19.55 -35.87
N SER A 40 8.27 18.91 -36.60
CA SER A 40 8.08 18.58 -38.01
C SER A 40 6.98 17.53 -38.24
N ARG A 41 6.65 16.74 -37.22
CA ARG A 41 5.58 15.73 -37.25
C ARG A 41 4.20 16.29 -36.89
N PHE A 42 4.10 17.53 -36.39
CA PHE A 42 2.82 18.15 -36.07
C PHE A 42 2.00 18.47 -37.33
N SER A 43 0.69 18.21 -37.27
CA SER A 43 -0.23 18.71 -38.28
C SER A 43 -0.25 20.25 -38.30
N GLU A 44 -0.67 20.84 -39.43
CA GLU A 44 -0.91 22.29 -39.51
C GLU A 44 -1.91 22.75 -38.45
N ARG A 45 -2.92 21.92 -38.16
CA ARG A 45 -3.90 22.16 -37.11
C ARG A 45 -3.24 22.21 -35.73
N THR A 46 -2.40 21.24 -35.37
CA THR A 46 -1.71 21.23 -34.07
C THR A 46 -0.82 22.46 -33.90
N ARG A 47 -0.08 22.87 -34.94
CA ARG A 47 0.74 24.09 -34.93
C ARG A 47 -0.10 25.35 -34.75
N TYR A 48 -1.18 25.48 -35.52
CA TYR A 48 -2.11 26.61 -35.41
C TYR A 48 -2.75 26.70 -34.01
N LEU A 49 -3.19 25.57 -33.46
CA LEU A 49 -3.80 25.53 -32.12
C LEU A 49 -2.81 25.85 -30.99
N ARG A 50 -1.51 25.61 -31.20
CA ARG A 50 -0.44 25.84 -30.23
C ARG A 50 0.12 27.26 -30.27
N TYR A 51 0.34 27.80 -31.45
CA TYR A 51 1.07 29.06 -31.67
C TYR A 51 0.18 30.20 -32.20
N PHE A 52 -1.13 29.94 -32.34
CA PHE A 52 -2.13 30.85 -32.88
C PHE A 52 -1.77 31.42 -34.27
N SER A 53 -0.90 30.71 -34.98
CA SER A 53 -0.35 31.08 -36.29
C SER A 53 0.17 29.83 -37.02
N ALA A 54 0.46 29.94 -38.32
CA ALA A 54 0.88 28.80 -39.14
C ALA A 54 2.21 28.15 -38.69
N TYR A 55 3.05 28.89 -37.95
CA TYR A 55 4.32 28.46 -37.31
C TYR A 55 5.01 27.25 -37.98
N PRO A 56 5.43 27.34 -39.26
CA PRO A 56 5.81 26.16 -40.04
C PRO A 56 7.16 25.56 -39.62
N ARG A 57 8.05 26.38 -39.06
CA ARG A 57 9.35 26.00 -38.50
C ARG A 57 9.54 26.77 -37.19
N ILE A 58 10.28 26.19 -36.24
CA ILE A 58 10.67 26.87 -35.00
C ILE A 58 11.83 27.83 -35.34
N PRO A 59 11.70 29.15 -35.15
CA PRO A 59 12.82 30.08 -35.28
C PRO A 59 13.92 29.75 -34.26
N GLN A 60 15.20 29.93 -34.64
CA GLN A 60 16.33 29.58 -33.78
C GLN A 60 16.25 30.23 -32.39
N ARG A 61 15.85 31.52 -32.33
CA ARG A 61 15.67 32.25 -31.07
C ARG A 61 14.67 31.56 -30.14
N ASP A 62 13.56 31.08 -30.70
CA ASP A 62 12.50 30.46 -29.91
C ASP A 62 12.92 29.04 -29.50
N LEU A 63 13.63 28.31 -30.37
CA LEU A 63 14.25 27.02 -30.05
C LEU A 63 15.25 27.13 -28.89
N ASP A 64 16.17 28.10 -28.96
CA ASP A 64 17.16 28.36 -27.91
C ASP A 64 16.45 28.70 -26.59
N ARG A 65 15.41 29.55 -26.64
CA ARG A 65 14.58 29.85 -25.46
C ARG A 65 13.85 28.61 -24.93
N PHE A 66 13.41 27.71 -25.82
CA PHE A 66 12.65 26.54 -25.41
C PHE A 66 13.51 25.50 -24.69
N VAL A 67 14.72 25.24 -25.16
CA VAL A 67 15.56 24.18 -24.58
C VAL A 67 16.40 24.64 -23.39
N ASN A 68 16.58 25.95 -23.20
CA ASN A 68 17.33 26.53 -22.08
C ASN A 68 16.38 27.09 -21.01
N VAL A 69 16.12 26.28 -19.99
CA VAL A 69 15.30 26.62 -18.81
C VAL A 69 16.18 26.71 -17.56
N ASP A 70 15.75 27.51 -16.57
CA ASP A 70 16.48 27.75 -15.31
C ASP A 70 15.92 26.92 -14.13
N HIS A 71 14.86 26.15 -14.37
CA HIS A 71 14.17 25.30 -13.38
C HIS A 71 13.55 26.06 -12.19
N HIS A 72 13.48 27.40 -12.26
CA HIS A 72 12.92 28.28 -11.23
C HIS A 72 11.81 29.18 -11.77
N ASP A 73 12.13 30.03 -12.75
CA ASP A 73 11.18 30.92 -13.44
C ASP A 73 10.64 30.26 -14.70
N ARG A 74 11.41 29.35 -15.29
CA ARG A 74 11.01 28.57 -16.46
C ARG A 74 11.30 27.11 -16.22
N GLU A 75 10.33 26.27 -16.56
CA GLU A 75 10.48 24.81 -16.51
C GLU A 75 9.81 24.19 -17.73
N ALA A 76 10.36 23.09 -18.21
CA ALA A 76 9.74 22.31 -19.26
C ALA A 76 10.04 20.82 -19.11
N PHE A 77 9.00 20.02 -19.31
CA PHE A 77 9.07 18.56 -19.38
C PHE A 77 8.87 18.09 -20.81
N VAL A 78 9.64 17.09 -21.19
CA VAL A 78 9.47 16.31 -22.42
C VAL A 78 8.96 14.92 -22.07
N VAL A 79 8.15 14.34 -22.97
CA VAL A 79 7.71 12.95 -22.87
C VAL A 79 8.32 12.16 -24.01
N GLU A 80 8.93 11.03 -23.68
CA GLU A 80 9.63 10.15 -24.59
C GLU A 80 8.92 8.80 -24.71
N HIS A 81 8.89 8.27 -25.94
CA HIS A 81 8.42 6.93 -26.23
C HIS A 81 9.21 6.38 -27.42
N ALA A 82 9.75 5.17 -27.27
CA ALA A 82 10.61 4.50 -28.25
C ALA A 82 11.78 5.37 -28.76
N GLY A 83 12.40 6.13 -27.87
CA GLY A 83 13.54 7.02 -28.19
C GLY A 83 13.14 8.37 -28.84
N GLU A 84 11.86 8.59 -29.13
CA GLU A 84 11.37 9.83 -29.73
C GLU A 84 10.68 10.73 -28.69
N LEU A 85 10.83 12.05 -28.83
CA LEU A 85 10.00 13.00 -28.08
C LEU A 85 8.62 13.03 -28.72
N ILE A 86 7.57 12.89 -27.93
CA ILE A 86 6.17 12.87 -28.39
C ILE A 86 5.32 14.01 -27.82
N ALA A 87 5.81 14.71 -26.80
CA ALA A 87 5.13 15.86 -26.20
C ALA A 87 6.08 16.79 -25.43
N VAL A 88 5.65 18.03 -25.24
CA VAL A 88 6.31 19.04 -24.40
C VAL A 88 5.27 19.80 -23.60
N GLY A 89 5.51 19.97 -22.30
CA GLY A 89 4.76 20.87 -21.42
C GLY A 89 5.72 21.83 -20.72
N ARG A 90 5.33 23.09 -20.51
CA ARG A 90 6.17 24.11 -19.88
C ARG A 90 5.38 25.15 -19.11
N TYR A 91 6.05 25.83 -18.19
CA TYR A 91 5.60 27.10 -17.65
C TYR A 91 6.66 28.19 -17.75
N ASP A 92 6.22 29.44 -17.86
CA ASP A 92 7.04 30.65 -17.77
C ASP A 92 6.42 31.60 -16.71
N ARG A 93 7.17 31.98 -15.67
CA ARG A 93 6.70 32.87 -14.59
C ARG A 93 6.39 34.27 -15.12
N LEU A 94 5.28 34.87 -14.67
CA LEU A 94 4.82 36.20 -15.09
C LEU A 94 5.58 37.33 -14.37
N GLY A 95 6.89 37.40 -14.61
CA GLY A 95 7.80 38.34 -13.97
C GLY A 95 8.51 37.78 -12.73
N GLN A 96 9.61 38.43 -12.37
CA GLN A 96 10.49 37.94 -11.31
C GLN A 96 9.78 37.95 -9.95
N GLY A 97 9.74 36.79 -9.29
CA GLY A 97 9.10 36.63 -7.96
C GLY A 97 7.57 36.62 -7.98
N SER A 98 6.92 36.65 -9.16
CA SER A 98 5.46 36.52 -9.26
C SER A 98 4.98 35.15 -8.78
N HIS A 99 3.81 35.10 -8.15
CA HIS A 99 3.15 33.85 -7.76
C HIS A 99 2.38 33.18 -8.92
N GLN A 100 2.37 33.81 -10.10
CA GLN A 100 1.66 33.36 -11.30
C GLN A 100 2.64 32.93 -12.40
N ALA A 101 2.26 31.91 -13.18
CA ALA A 101 3.00 31.47 -14.36
C ALA A 101 2.07 31.09 -15.53
N GLU A 102 2.48 31.42 -16.75
CA GLU A 102 1.82 30.99 -17.98
C GLU A 102 2.19 29.53 -18.26
N VAL A 103 1.20 28.68 -18.56
CA VAL A 103 1.40 27.25 -18.80
C VAL A 103 0.97 26.82 -20.21
N ALA A 104 1.75 25.93 -20.82
CA ALA A 104 1.75 25.77 -22.27
C ALA A 104 2.14 24.32 -22.67
N PHE A 105 1.34 23.66 -23.52
CA PHE A 105 1.53 22.24 -23.90
C PHE A 105 1.39 21.99 -25.39
N VAL A 106 2.09 20.98 -25.89
CA VAL A 106 1.85 20.39 -27.21
C VAL A 106 2.10 18.89 -27.17
N VAL A 107 1.23 18.11 -27.83
CA VAL A 107 1.32 16.65 -27.95
C VAL A 107 1.19 16.29 -29.42
N GLU A 108 2.07 15.44 -29.92
CA GLU A 108 2.02 14.92 -31.27
C GLU A 108 0.68 14.26 -31.59
N ASP A 109 0.14 14.52 -32.77
CA ASP A 109 -1.19 14.09 -33.21
C ASP A 109 -1.46 12.59 -32.96
N ALA A 110 -0.49 11.71 -33.28
CA ALA A 110 -0.59 10.26 -33.09
C ALA A 110 -0.70 9.82 -31.60
N HIS A 111 -0.33 10.70 -30.67
CA HIS A 111 -0.29 10.43 -29.23
C HIS A 111 -1.39 11.18 -28.45
N GLN A 112 -2.22 11.97 -29.12
CA GLN A 112 -3.33 12.68 -28.49
C GLN A 112 -4.41 11.71 -27.97
N GLY A 113 -5.16 12.12 -26.94
CA GLY A 113 -6.21 11.29 -26.32
C GLY A 113 -5.69 10.22 -25.35
N ARG A 114 -4.36 10.08 -25.19
CA ARG A 114 -3.73 9.08 -24.29
C ARG A 114 -3.45 9.60 -22.87
N GLY A 115 -3.92 10.81 -22.54
CA GLY A 115 -3.78 11.40 -21.20
C GLY A 115 -2.45 12.13 -20.91
N ILE A 116 -1.58 12.29 -21.92
CA ILE A 116 -0.26 12.94 -21.79
C ILE A 116 -0.35 14.37 -21.23
N GLY A 117 -1.29 15.19 -21.72
CA GLY A 117 -1.46 16.56 -21.23
C GLY A 117 -1.79 16.63 -19.74
N SER A 118 -2.59 15.69 -19.22
CA SER A 118 -2.89 15.61 -17.80
C SER A 118 -1.65 15.25 -16.97
N VAL A 119 -0.84 14.31 -17.46
CA VAL A 119 0.43 13.95 -16.82
C VAL A 119 1.38 15.15 -16.77
N LEU A 120 1.54 15.87 -17.89
CA LEU A 120 2.38 17.07 -17.94
C LEU A 120 1.92 18.15 -16.95
N ILE A 121 0.61 18.41 -16.84
CA ILE A 121 0.07 19.35 -15.84
C ILE A 121 0.46 18.93 -14.42
N GLU A 122 0.27 17.66 -14.07
CA GLU A 122 0.59 17.16 -12.72
C GLU A 122 2.06 17.38 -12.36
N HIS A 123 2.98 17.11 -13.30
CA HIS A 123 4.42 17.30 -13.09
C HIS A 123 4.82 18.78 -13.08
N LEU A 124 4.22 19.63 -13.92
CA LEU A 124 4.46 21.08 -13.89
C LEU A 124 3.94 21.72 -12.61
N VAL A 125 2.75 21.33 -12.13
CA VAL A 125 2.19 21.82 -10.85
C VAL A 125 3.11 21.46 -9.70
N ALA A 126 3.62 20.21 -9.68
CA ALA A 126 4.55 19.78 -8.65
C ALA A 126 5.86 20.59 -8.67
N ALA A 127 6.42 20.84 -9.86
CA ALA A 127 7.62 21.67 -10.00
C ALA A 127 7.37 23.13 -9.64
N ALA A 128 6.25 23.72 -10.09
CA ALA A 128 5.93 25.12 -9.82
C ALA A 128 5.67 25.37 -8.33
N SER A 129 5.05 24.42 -7.64
CA SER A 129 4.78 24.52 -6.20
C SER A 129 6.06 24.57 -5.35
N THR A 130 7.15 23.90 -5.78
CA THR A 130 8.45 24.00 -5.07
C THR A 130 9.09 25.37 -5.20
N GLU A 131 8.74 26.12 -6.26
CA GLU A 131 9.26 27.46 -6.56
C GLU A 131 8.30 28.58 -6.13
N GLY A 132 7.34 28.30 -5.24
CA GLY A 132 6.42 29.29 -4.65
C GLY A 132 5.36 29.87 -5.61
N ILE A 133 5.13 29.22 -6.75
CA ILE A 133 4.03 29.54 -7.66
C ILE A 133 2.74 28.94 -7.09
N THR A 134 1.65 29.72 -7.10
CA THR A 134 0.35 29.31 -6.54
C THR A 134 -0.77 29.29 -7.58
N GLU A 135 -0.55 29.87 -8.75
CA GLU A 135 -1.56 29.99 -9.81
C GLU A 135 -0.95 29.83 -11.20
N PHE A 136 -1.67 29.16 -12.09
CA PHE A 136 -1.35 29.07 -13.51
C PHE A 136 -2.38 29.82 -14.36
N GLU A 137 -1.91 30.40 -15.46
CA GLU A 137 -2.75 30.93 -16.52
C GLU A 137 -2.44 30.30 -17.88
N ALA A 138 -3.43 30.24 -18.76
CA ALA A 138 -3.26 29.70 -20.11
C ALA A 138 -4.23 30.33 -21.12
N ASP A 139 -3.71 30.62 -22.30
CA ASP A 139 -4.50 31.05 -23.45
C ASP A 139 -4.85 29.86 -24.34
N VAL A 140 -6.13 29.71 -24.68
CA VAL A 140 -6.60 28.61 -25.50
C VAL A 140 -7.59 29.12 -26.55
N LEU A 141 -7.36 28.80 -27.83
CA LEU A 141 -8.35 29.10 -28.87
C LEU A 141 -9.68 28.39 -28.57
N PRO A 142 -10.84 29.04 -28.75
CA PRO A 142 -12.16 28.45 -28.46
C PRO A 142 -12.42 27.13 -29.20
N VAL A 143 -11.84 26.99 -30.39
CA VAL A 143 -11.93 25.77 -31.22
C VAL A 143 -11.12 24.59 -30.68
N ASN A 144 -10.20 24.82 -29.72
CA ASN A 144 -9.37 23.79 -29.10
C ASN A 144 -10.09 23.12 -27.92
N GLN A 145 -11.22 22.48 -28.20
CA GLN A 145 -12.00 21.76 -27.19
C GLN A 145 -11.22 20.64 -26.49
N ALA A 146 -10.16 20.11 -27.12
CA ALA A 146 -9.28 19.13 -26.50
C ALA A 146 -8.50 19.75 -25.33
N MET A 147 -7.81 20.88 -25.53
CA MET A 147 -7.07 21.56 -24.46
C MET A 147 -7.97 22.10 -23.37
N LEU A 148 -9.12 22.69 -23.71
CA LEU A 148 -10.10 23.13 -22.71
C LEU A 148 -10.53 21.96 -21.80
N ARG A 149 -10.76 20.76 -22.37
CA ARG A 149 -11.07 19.56 -21.58
C ARG A 149 -9.91 19.09 -20.71
N VAL A 150 -8.66 19.22 -21.15
CA VAL A 150 -7.49 18.86 -20.33
C VAL A 150 -7.46 19.69 -19.06
N PHE A 151 -7.63 21.01 -19.17
CA PHE A 151 -7.69 21.91 -18.02
C PHE A 151 -8.92 21.63 -17.15
N MET A 152 -10.14 21.63 -17.73
CA MET A 152 -11.38 21.36 -16.97
C MET A 152 -11.38 20.01 -16.25
N ALA A 153 -10.75 19.00 -16.84
CA ALA A 153 -10.65 17.69 -16.23
C ALA A 153 -9.47 17.58 -15.24
N ALA A 154 -8.62 18.60 -15.07
CA ALA A 154 -7.48 18.54 -14.15
C ALA A 154 -7.89 18.59 -12.67
N GLY A 155 -9.17 18.91 -12.37
CA GLY A 155 -9.70 18.91 -11.01
C GLY A 155 -9.41 20.19 -10.22
N PHE A 156 -8.93 21.24 -10.89
CA PHE A 156 -8.79 22.58 -10.32
C PHE A 156 -10.06 23.40 -10.53
N HIS A 157 -10.27 24.43 -9.70
CA HIS A 157 -11.31 25.43 -9.94
C HIS A 157 -10.81 26.41 -11.00
N ILE A 158 -11.46 26.46 -12.16
CA ILE A 158 -10.95 27.23 -13.31
C ILE A 158 -11.86 28.41 -13.54
N GLU A 159 -11.28 29.59 -13.49
CA GLU A 159 -11.90 30.81 -13.97
C GLU A 159 -11.59 30.99 -15.45
N ARG A 160 -12.55 31.53 -16.20
CA ARG A 160 -12.39 31.75 -17.64
C ARG A 160 -12.99 33.07 -18.09
N ALA A 161 -12.28 33.76 -18.97
CA ALA A 161 -12.82 34.90 -19.69
C ALA A 161 -12.54 34.76 -21.19
N PHE A 162 -13.41 35.37 -22.00
CA PHE A 162 -13.20 35.49 -23.43
C PHE A 162 -12.74 36.91 -23.75
N ALA A 163 -11.51 37.05 -24.24
CA ALA A 163 -10.95 38.31 -24.72
C ALA A 163 -10.05 38.04 -25.92
N ASP A 164 -9.96 39.02 -26.82
CA ASP A 164 -9.06 38.99 -28.00
C ASP A 164 -9.10 37.71 -28.86
N GLY A 165 -10.27 37.05 -28.91
CA GLY A 165 -10.48 35.83 -29.70
C GLY A 165 -9.96 34.54 -29.06
N VAL A 166 -9.43 34.61 -27.84
CA VAL A 166 -8.97 33.47 -27.04
C VAL A 166 -9.81 33.28 -25.78
N VAL A 167 -9.78 32.07 -25.22
CA VAL A 167 -10.27 31.80 -23.87
C VAL A 167 -9.08 31.87 -22.94
N HIS A 168 -9.04 32.89 -22.10
CA HIS A 168 -8.08 33.00 -20.99
C HIS A 168 -8.58 32.14 -19.83
N LEU A 169 -7.70 31.29 -19.28
CA LEU A 169 -7.97 30.41 -18.15
C LEU A 169 -7.03 30.76 -17.00
N TRP A 170 -7.56 30.82 -15.77
CA TRP A 170 -6.77 30.96 -14.54
C TRP A 170 -7.18 29.87 -13.55
N PHE A 171 -6.22 29.22 -12.91
CA PHE A 171 -6.52 28.23 -11.88
C PHE A 171 -5.44 28.13 -10.79
N PRO A 172 -5.84 28.11 -9.50
CA PRO A 172 -4.93 27.87 -8.40
C PRO A 172 -4.40 26.43 -8.49
N ILE A 173 -3.09 26.27 -8.31
CA ILE A 173 -2.42 24.97 -8.42
C ILE A 173 -2.28 24.25 -7.08
N LYS A 174 -2.76 24.86 -6.00
CA LYS A 174 -2.83 24.22 -4.68
C LYS A 174 -3.67 22.94 -4.78
N THR A 175 -3.06 21.82 -4.42
CA THR A 175 -3.72 20.51 -4.38
C THR A 175 -4.96 20.56 -3.48
N THR A 176 -6.11 20.14 -4.01
CA THR A 176 -7.38 20.03 -3.29
C THR A 176 -7.79 18.57 -3.16
N PRO A 177 -8.73 18.21 -2.24
CA PRO A 177 -9.29 16.87 -2.19
C PRO A 177 -9.88 16.42 -3.54
N ASP A 178 -10.45 17.35 -4.30
CA ASP A 178 -11.06 17.09 -5.61
C ASP A 178 -10.01 16.79 -6.68
N SER A 179 -8.93 17.58 -6.74
CA SER A 179 -7.83 17.35 -7.68
C SER A 179 -7.12 16.02 -7.39
N LEU A 180 -6.93 15.67 -6.11
CA LEU A 180 -6.37 14.38 -5.70
C LEU A 180 -7.26 13.20 -6.14
N ARG A 181 -8.58 13.28 -5.92
CA ARG A 181 -9.52 12.23 -6.36
C ARG A 181 -9.47 12.01 -7.86
N VAL A 182 -9.38 13.08 -8.65
CA VAL A 182 -9.26 13.00 -10.11
C VAL A 182 -7.94 12.36 -10.53
N GLN A 183 -6.82 12.77 -9.91
CA GLN A 183 -5.50 12.18 -10.17
C GLN A 183 -5.48 10.68 -9.84
N GLN A 184 -5.97 10.29 -8.67
CA GLN A 184 -6.05 8.90 -8.23
C GLN A 184 -6.97 8.06 -9.13
N ALA A 185 -8.10 8.60 -9.59
CA ALA A 185 -8.97 7.89 -10.53
C ALA A 185 -8.30 7.66 -11.89
N ARG A 186 -7.44 8.58 -12.35
CA ARG A 186 -6.65 8.41 -13.58
C ARG A 186 -5.53 7.40 -13.39
N GLU A 187 -4.82 7.46 -12.27
CA GLU A 187 -3.83 6.46 -11.86
C GLU A 187 -4.44 5.06 -11.92
N GLN A 188 -5.56 4.84 -11.21
CA GLN A 188 -6.21 3.54 -11.14
C GLN A 188 -6.60 3.00 -12.51
N ARG A 189 -7.21 3.81 -13.38
CA ARG A 189 -7.62 3.36 -14.72
C ARG A 189 -6.43 3.00 -15.61
N ALA A 190 -5.35 3.78 -15.55
CA ALA A 190 -4.15 3.53 -16.34
C ALA A 190 -3.45 2.23 -15.88
N GLU A 191 -3.31 2.03 -14.58
CA GLU A 191 -2.73 0.82 -13.96
C GLU A 191 -3.57 -0.42 -14.24
N ALA A 192 -4.90 -0.33 -14.03
CA ALA A 192 -5.80 -1.42 -14.33
C ALA A 192 -5.74 -1.84 -15.81
N ARG A 193 -5.64 -0.86 -16.74
CA ARG A 193 -5.51 -1.14 -18.18
C ARG A 193 -4.19 -1.82 -18.52
N SER A 194 -3.10 -1.36 -17.91
CA SER A 194 -1.76 -1.94 -18.04
C SER A 194 -1.76 -3.42 -17.63
N ILE A 195 -2.35 -3.76 -16.48
CA ILE A 195 -2.46 -5.15 -16.03
C ILE A 195 -3.44 -5.96 -16.90
N ALA A 196 -4.54 -5.36 -17.34
CA ALA A 196 -5.49 -6.05 -18.22
C ALA A 196 -4.85 -6.51 -19.54
N ARG A 197 -3.88 -5.75 -20.08
CA ARG A 197 -3.12 -6.13 -21.30
C ARG A 197 -2.24 -7.36 -21.08
N LEU A 198 -1.76 -7.59 -19.86
CA LEU A 198 -0.97 -8.78 -19.49
C LEU A 198 -1.86 -10.01 -19.28
N LEU A 199 -3.08 -9.82 -18.78
CA LEU A 199 -3.98 -10.91 -18.36
C LEU A 199 -5.04 -11.29 -19.39
N ASN A 200 -5.31 -10.45 -20.39
CA ASN A 200 -6.28 -10.71 -21.46
C ASN A 200 -5.66 -10.60 -22.87
N PRO A 201 -4.53 -11.26 -23.15
CA PRO A 201 -3.93 -11.23 -24.49
C PRO A 201 -4.78 -12.02 -25.48
N LYS A 202 -4.80 -11.58 -26.73
CA LYS A 202 -5.35 -12.32 -27.89
C LYS A 202 -4.26 -13.08 -28.63
N THR A 203 -3.02 -12.61 -28.59
CA THR A 203 -1.87 -13.28 -29.22
C THR A 203 -0.72 -13.37 -28.23
N VAL A 204 -0.17 -14.57 -28.03
CA VAL A 204 0.95 -14.85 -27.11
C VAL A 204 2.13 -15.42 -27.89
N ALA A 205 3.27 -14.72 -27.84
CA ALA A 205 4.54 -15.22 -28.35
C ALA A 205 5.30 -16.00 -27.27
N VAL A 206 5.89 -17.15 -27.61
CA VAL A 206 6.62 -17.99 -26.65
C VAL A 206 8.07 -18.19 -27.11
N PHE A 207 9.01 -17.72 -26.30
CA PHE A 207 10.46 -17.82 -26.54
C PHE A 207 11.11 -18.86 -25.61
N GLY A 208 12.13 -19.55 -26.11
CA GLY A 208 12.99 -20.43 -25.30
C GLY A 208 12.63 -21.92 -25.32
N ALA A 209 11.68 -22.33 -26.16
CA ALA A 209 11.51 -23.74 -26.48
C ALA A 209 12.70 -24.23 -27.32
N ARG A 210 13.21 -25.44 -27.04
CA ARG A 210 14.26 -26.06 -27.88
C ARG A 210 13.64 -26.66 -29.13
N ALA A 211 14.40 -26.77 -30.22
CA ALA A 211 13.94 -27.37 -31.49
C ALA A 211 13.31 -28.79 -31.35
N ARG A 212 13.77 -29.58 -30.37
CA ARG A 212 13.22 -30.91 -30.06
C ARG A 212 11.93 -30.87 -29.23
N GLY A 213 11.38 -29.70 -28.92
CA GLY A 213 10.20 -29.54 -28.08
C GLY A 213 10.44 -29.79 -26.59
N THR A 214 11.62 -29.45 -26.07
CA THR A 214 12.00 -29.64 -24.66
C THR A 214 12.44 -28.33 -23.99
N GLY A 215 12.53 -28.34 -22.66
CA GLY A 215 12.93 -27.18 -21.86
C GLY A 215 11.75 -26.33 -21.38
N VAL A 216 12.07 -25.27 -20.63
CA VAL A 216 11.09 -24.43 -19.94
C VAL A 216 10.11 -23.75 -20.91
N GLY A 217 10.60 -23.19 -22.02
CA GLY A 217 9.72 -22.59 -23.03
C GLY A 217 8.80 -23.60 -23.71
N ALA A 218 9.24 -24.85 -23.87
CA ALA A 218 8.37 -25.91 -24.40
C ALA A 218 7.28 -26.33 -23.40
N ALA A 219 7.60 -26.34 -22.09
CA ALA A 219 6.62 -26.58 -21.04
C ALA A 219 5.56 -25.46 -20.98
N LEU A 220 5.98 -24.19 -21.02
CA LEU A 220 5.06 -23.05 -21.08
C LEU A 220 4.12 -23.12 -22.29
N LEU A 221 4.67 -23.44 -23.47
CA LEU A 221 3.86 -23.65 -24.67
C LEU A 221 2.86 -24.80 -24.49
N ALA A 222 3.28 -25.90 -23.86
CA ALA A 222 2.40 -27.03 -23.57
C ALA A 222 1.30 -26.67 -22.56
N HIS A 223 1.60 -25.87 -21.54
CA HIS A 223 0.64 -25.41 -20.53
C HIS A 223 -0.42 -24.48 -21.13
N LEU A 224 -0.01 -23.53 -21.98
CA LEU A 224 -0.93 -22.66 -22.72
C LEU A 224 -1.89 -23.46 -23.62
N LYS A 225 -1.36 -24.46 -24.33
CA LYS A 225 -2.17 -25.38 -25.15
C LYS A 225 -3.08 -26.26 -24.31
N GLY A 226 -2.56 -26.81 -23.21
CA GLY A 226 -3.29 -27.71 -22.31
C GLY A 226 -4.45 -27.02 -21.59
N ALA A 227 -4.29 -25.74 -21.25
CA ALA A 227 -5.37 -24.91 -20.70
C ALA A 227 -6.44 -24.54 -21.75
N GLY A 228 -6.12 -24.68 -23.05
CA GLY A 228 -7.02 -24.30 -24.14
C GLY A 228 -7.10 -22.80 -24.33
N PHE A 229 -5.96 -22.10 -24.32
CA PHE A 229 -5.88 -20.65 -24.56
C PHE A 229 -6.73 -20.24 -25.77
N ALA A 230 -7.60 -19.25 -25.57
CA ALA A 230 -8.61 -18.87 -26.56
C ALA A 230 -8.05 -18.05 -27.74
N GLY A 231 -6.83 -17.52 -27.58
CA GLY A 231 -6.14 -16.71 -28.58
C GLY A 231 -5.14 -17.48 -29.44
N GLU A 232 -4.31 -16.74 -30.17
CA GLU A 232 -3.26 -17.26 -31.04
C GLU A 232 -1.94 -17.47 -30.29
N LEU A 233 -1.24 -18.57 -30.57
CA LEU A 233 0.07 -18.90 -30.01
C LEU A 233 1.14 -18.85 -31.10
N ILE A 234 2.20 -18.07 -30.87
CA ILE A 234 3.33 -17.92 -31.80
C ILE A 234 4.61 -18.40 -31.13
N PRO A 235 5.06 -19.64 -31.37
CA PRO A 235 6.41 -20.06 -30.97
C PRO A 235 7.47 -19.27 -31.74
N VAL A 236 8.47 -18.74 -31.03
CA VAL A 236 9.61 -18.05 -31.63
C VAL A 236 10.87 -18.87 -31.41
N HIS A 237 11.52 -19.26 -32.51
CA HIS A 237 12.72 -20.10 -32.48
C HIS A 237 13.68 -19.74 -33.63
N PRO A 238 14.99 -19.53 -33.37
CA PRO A 238 15.94 -19.05 -34.38
C PRO A 238 16.00 -19.86 -35.70
N SER A 239 15.91 -21.19 -35.63
CA SER A 239 16.05 -22.08 -36.80
C SER A 239 14.93 -23.09 -37.04
N ALA A 240 14.18 -23.53 -36.02
CA ALA A 240 13.10 -24.49 -36.17
C ALA A 240 11.85 -23.80 -36.74
N THR A 241 11.25 -24.40 -37.78
CA THR A 241 10.03 -23.91 -38.42
C THR A 241 8.75 -24.44 -37.78
N VAL A 242 8.86 -25.44 -36.89
CA VAL A 242 7.75 -26.00 -36.11
C VAL A 242 8.24 -26.28 -34.68
N VAL A 243 7.47 -25.85 -33.69
CA VAL A 243 7.74 -26.09 -32.26
C VAL A 243 6.44 -26.44 -31.57
N GLY A 244 6.42 -27.54 -30.79
CA GLY A 244 5.21 -27.97 -30.07
C GLY A 244 4.01 -28.26 -30.98
N GLY A 245 4.25 -28.60 -32.25
CA GLY A 245 3.22 -28.84 -33.26
C GLY A 245 2.59 -27.57 -33.85
N LEU A 246 3.15 -26.39 -33.58
CA LEU A 246 2.71 -25.10 -34.14
C LEU A 246 3.80 -24.52 -35.06
N PRO A 247 3.42 -23.76 -36.12
CA PRO A 247 4.37 -23.03 -36.94
C PRO A 247 5.19 -22.06 -36.08
N ALA A 248 6.50 -22.07 -36.24
CA ALA A 248 7.41 -21.21 -35.49
C ALA A 248 8.06 -20.18 -36.42
N VAL A 249 8.27 -18.96 -35.89
CA VAL A 249 8.94 -17.86 -36.60
C VAL A 249 10.33 -17.62 -36.00
N PRO A 250 11.32 -17.15 -36.78
CA PRO A 250 12.66 -16.86 -36.28
C PRO A 250 12.72 -15.60 -35.40
N SER A 251 11.78 -14.67 -35.60
CA SER A 251 11.68 -13.38 -34.92
C SER A 251 10.23 -12.87 -35.07
N LEU A 252 9.78 -12.03 -34.14
CA LEU A 252 8.50 -11.34 -34.23
C LEU A 252 8.52 -10.16 -35.21
N GLY A 253 9.70 -9.60 -35.51
CA GLY A 253 9.88 -8.59 -36.52
C GLY A 253 9.33 -9.03 -37.89
N GLY A 254 8.36 -8.28 -38.42
CA GLY A 254 7.69 -8.59 -39.69
C GLY A 254 6.44 -9.48 -39.57
N THR A 255 6.05 -9.88 -38.36
CA THR A 255 4.74 -10.50 -38.08
C THR A 255 3.66 -9.44 -37.81
N ALA A 256 2.42 -9.86 -37.55
CA ALA A 256 1.36 -8.97 -37.08
C ALA A 256 1.55 -8.49 -35.62
N GLY A 257 2.62 -8.95 -34.94
CA GLY A 257 2.89 -8.66 -33.53
C GLY A 257 2.23 -9.67 -32.58
N ALA A 258 2.42 -9.44 -31.29
CA ALA A 258 1.78 -10.20 -30.21
C ALA A 258 1.41 -9.25 -29.07
N ASP A 259 0.36 -9.56 -28.31
CA ASP A 259 0.00 -8.75 -27.13
C ASP A 259 0.97 -9.02 -25.97
N LEU A 260 1.34 -10.29 -25.79
CA LEU A 260 2.15 -10.79 -24.69
C LEU A 260 3.30 -11.66 -25.20
N ALA A 261 4.51 -11.48 -24.65
CA ALA A 261 5.63 -12.38 -24.87
C ALA A 261 6.01 -13.12 -23.58
N VAL A 262 6.03 -14.45 -23.63
CA VAL A 262 6.48 -15.34 -22.56
C VAL A 262 7.91 -15.79 -22.86
N ILE A 263 8.85 -15.41 -22.00
CA ILE A 263 10.29 -15.47 -22.28
C ILE A 263 10.99 -16.42 -21.31
N ALA A 264 11.50 -17.53 -21.84
CA ALA A 264 12.24 -18.55 -21.12
C ALA A 264 13.62 -18.86 -21.78
N VAL A 265 14.36 -17.80 -22.12
CA VAL A 265 15.71 -17.89 -22.72
C VAL A 265 16.81 -17.64 -21.67
N PRO A 266 18.07 -18.03 -21.92
CA PRO A 266 19.19 -17.65 -21.04
C PRO A 266 19.27 -16.14 -20.82
N VAL A 267 19.73 -15.70 -19.65
CA VAL A 267 19.73 -14.29 -19.22
C VAL A 267 20.44 -13.37 -20.22
N GLU A 268 21.53 -13.84 -20.81
CA GLU A 268 22.32 -13.15 -21.84
C GLU A 268 21.57 -12.92 -23.15
N SER A 269 20.53 -13.71 -23.43
CA SER A 269 19.70 -13.60 -24.64
C SER A 269 18.45 -12.73 -24.44
N VAL A 270 18.09 -12.43 -23.18
CA VAL A 270 16.89 -11.64 -22.86
C VAL A 270 16.90 -10.26 -23.54
N PRO A 271 18.00 -9.47 -23.54
CA PRO A 271 18.01 -8.16 -24.19
C PRO A 271 17.66 -8.20 -25.68
N ALA A 272 18.16 -9.21 -26.42
CA ALA A 272 17.86 -9.36 -27.85
C ALA A 272 16.37 -9.70 -28.08
N VAL A 273 15.79 -10.54 -27.23
CA VAL A 273 14.36 -10.88 -27.27
C VAL A 273 13.49 -9.66 -26.96
N VAL A 274 13.88 -8.84 -25.97
CA VAL A 274 13.16 -7.59 -25.64
C VAL A 274 13.18 -6.62 -26.82
N ALA A 275 14.31 -6.50 -27.53
CA ALA A 275 14.40 -5.68 -28.73
C ALA A 275 13.49 -6.19 -29.86
N ASP A 276 13.42 -7.52 -30.07
CA ASP A 276 12.50 -8.13 -31.04
C ASP A 276 11.03 -7.87 -30.67
N CYS A 277 10.68 -8.00 -29.38
CA CYS A 277 9.35 -7.69 -28.87
C CYS A 277 9.00 -6.21 -29.04
N ALA A 278 9.94 -5.31 -28.77
CA ALA A 278 9.77 -3.88 -28.97
C ALA A 278 9.51 -3.54 -30.45
N ALA A 279 10.28 -4.12 -31.36
CA ALA A 279 10.10 -3.92 -32.80
C ALA A 279 8.75 -4.45 -33.31
N ALA A 280 8.20 -5.48 -32.67
CA ALA A 280 6.90 -6.06 -32.97
C ALA A 280 5.72 -5.38 -32.25
N GLY A 281 5.97 -4.34 -31.44
CA GLY A 281 4.93 -3.59 -30.73
C GLY A 281 4.25 -4.35 -29.60
N VAL A 282 4.93 -5.34 -29.00
CA VAL A 282 4.41 -6.11 -27.86
C VAL A 282 4.03 -5.19 -26.72
N HIS A 283 2.98 -5.53 -25.96
CA HIS A 283 2.51 -4.69 -24.84
C HIS A 283 3.07 -5.14 -23.50
N GLY A 284 3.27 -6.44 -23.32
CA GLY A 284 3.65 -7.03 -22.05
C GLY A 284 4.61 -8.19 -22.18
N LEU A 285 5.48 -8.35 -21.18
CA LEU A 285 6.48 -9.40 -21.09
C LEU A 285 6.28 -10.21 -19.80
N VAL A 286 6.41 -11.53 -19.91
CA VAL A 286 6.49 -12.46 -18.77
C VAL A 286 7.85 -13.13 -18.86
N ILE A 287 8.79 -12.73 -18.00
CA ILE A 287 10.16 -13.27 -18.01
C ILE A 287 10.31 -14.24 -16.86
N VAL A 288 10.31 -15.54 -17.18
CA VAL A 288 10.52 -16.59 -16.16
C VAL A 288 12.00 -16.84 -15.87
N SER A 289 12.90 -16.38 -16.75
CA SER A 289 14.34 -16.54 -16.60
C SER A 289 14.88 -15.88 -15.32
N ALA A 290 15.73 -16.62 -14.60
CA ALA A 290 16.54 -16.11 -13.49
C ALA A 290 17.90 -15.55 -13.99
N GLY A 291 18.76 -15.10 -13.08
CA GLY A 291 20.07 -14.50 -13.35
C GLY A 291 20.14 -12.98 -13.14
N PHE A 292 19.15 -12.38 -12.46
CA PHE A 292 18.98 -10.93 -12.33
C PHE A 292 19.26 -10.48 -10.89
N ALA A 293 18.46 -9.58 -10.31
CA ALA A 293 18.75 -8.96 -9.02
C ALA A 293 19.01 -9.98 -7.89
N GLU A 294 18.36 -11.14 -7.93
CA GLU A 294 18.56 -12.23 -6.96
C GLU A 294 19.96 -12.86 -7.01
N SER A 295 20.71 -12.64 -8.11
CA SER A 295 22.07 -13.14 -8.31
C SER A 295 23.16 -12.17 -7.83
N GLY A 296 22.79 -11.04 -7.23
CA GLY A 296 23.71 -10.05 -6.65
C GLY A 296 23.86 -8.76 -7.49
N PRO A 297 24.87 -7.92 -7.19
CA PRO A 297 24.96 -6.56 -7.74
C PRO A 297 25.01 -6.46 -9.28
N ALA A 298 25.72 -7.37 -9.95
CA ALA A 298 25.78 -7.40 -11.42
C ALA A 298 24.41 -7.73 -12.03
N GLY A 299 23.69 -8.68 -11.44
CA GLY A 299 22.33 -9.03 -11.85
C GLY A 299 21.33 -7.91 -11.56
N ALA A 300 21.50 -7.14 -10.49
CA ALA A 300 20.70 -5.95 -10.21
C ALA A 300 20.92 -4.85 -11.27
N GLN A 301 22.15 -4.64 -11.74
CA GLN A 301 22.46 -3.73 -12.85
C GLN A 301 21.82 -4.22 -14.16
N ALA A 302 21.92 -5.52 -14.46
CA ALA A 302 21.28 -6.11 -15.63
C ALA A 302 19.75 -5.96 -15.58
N GLN A 303 19.13 -6.13 -14.40
CA GLN A 303 17.70 -5.91 -14.20
C GLN A 303 17.30 -4.45 -14.42
N ALA A 304 18.10 -3.50 -13.93
CA ALA A 304 17.85 -2.08 -14.15
C ALA A 304 17.94 -1.71 -15.64
N ALA A 305 18.91 -2.26 -16.36
CA ALA A 305 19.04 -2.08 -17.81
C ALA A 305 17.85 -2.70 -18.59
N LEU A 306 17.43 -3.91 -18.19
CA LEU A 306 16.25 -4.57 -18.72
C LEU A 306 15.00 -3.71 -18.53
N LEU A 307 14.76 -3.23 -17.31
CA LEU A 307 13.58 -2.42 -17.00
C LEU A 307 13.51 -1.15 -17.83
N ARG A 308 14.64 -0.45 -18.00
CA ARG A 308 14.72 0.74 -18.87
C ARG A 308 14.32 0.39 -20.30
N ALA A 309 14.93 -0.64 -20.89
CA ALA A 309 14.62 -1.07 -22.25
C ALA A 309 13.13 -1.43 -22.44
N VAL A 310 12.50 -2.05 -21.44
CA VAL A 310 11.06 -2.36 -21.43
C VAL A 310 10.22 -1.09 -21.41
N ARG A 311 10.48 -0.18 -20.45
CA ARG A 311 9.67 1.03 -20.26
C ARG A 311 9.84 2.04 -21.39
N ASP A 312 11.05 2.15 -21.96
CA ASP A 312 11.35 3.03 -23.10
C ASP A 312 10.46 2.73 -24.31
N HIS A 313 10.12 1.45 -24.52
CA HIS A 313 9.24 1.01 -25.62
C HIS A 313 7.78 0.86 -25.21
N GLY A 314 7.42 1.35 -24.02
CA GLY A 314 6.06 1.35 -23.51
C GLY A 314 5.49 -0.02 -23.16
N MET A 315 6.36 -1.01 -22.97
CA MET A 315 6.01 -2.34 -22.48
C MET A 315 5.89 -2.36 -20.95
N ARG A 316 5.30 -3.45 -20.45
CA ARG A 316 5.27 -3.81 -19.01
C ARG A 316 5.89 -5.17 -18.78
N LEU A 317 6.42 -5.38 -17.58
CA LEU A 317 7.15 -6.60 -17.23
C LEU A 317 6.57 -7.29 -15.97
N VAL A 318 6.24 -8.56 -16.10
CA VAL A 318 6.08 -9.50 -14.99
C VAL A 318 7.35 -10.33 -14.85
N GLY A 319 7.96 -10.29 -13.66
CA GLY A 319 9.27 -10.88 -13.39
C GLY A 319 10.39 -9.84 -13.29
N PRO A 320 11.65 -10.19 -13.63
CA PRO A 320 12.09 -11.53 -14.06
C PRO A 320 12.04 -12.54 -12.89
N ASN A 321 12.53 -13.76 -13.12
CA ASN A 321 12.55 -14.84 -12.12
C ASN A 321 11.17 -15.07 -11.47
N CYS A 322 10.14 -15.20 -12.31
CA CYS A 322 8.76 -15.41 -11.88
C CYS A 322 8.23 -16.79 -12.24
N LEU A 323 7.10 -17.18 -11.61
CA LEU A 323 6.34 -18.33 -12.07
C LEU A 323 5.58 -18.05 -13.37
N GLY A 324 5.16 -16.79 -13.58
CA GLY A 324 4.34 -16.35 -14.71
C GLY A 324 2.96 -15.83 -14.31
N VAL A 325 2.02 -15.78 -15.27
CA VAL A 325 0.65 -15.28 -15.07
C VAL A 325 -0.40 -16.25 -15.57
N ALA A 326 -1.60 -16.20 -14.98
CA ALA A 326 -2.75 -16.96 -15.43
C ALA A 326 -4.05 -16.16 -15.37
N ASN A 327 -4.98 -16.52 -16.26
CA ASN A 327 -6.37 -16.05 -16.28
C ASN A 327 -7.27 -17.23 -16.63
N THR A 328 -8.16 -17.58 -15.70
CA THR A 328 -9.04 -18.75 -15.81
C THR A 328 -10.37 -18.45 -16.50
N ASP A 329 -10.61 -17.19 -16.89
CA ASP A 329 -11.82 -16.81 -17.61
C ASP A 329 -12.02 -17.71 -18.85
N PRO A 330 -13.20 -18.31 -19.05
CA PRO A 330 -13.45 -19.23 -20.17
C PRO A 330 -13.20 -18.63 -21.56
N GLY A 331 -13.30 -17.31 -21.70
CA GLY A 331 -13.01 -16.56 -22.92
C GLY A 331 -11.53 -16.21 -23.11
N VAL A 332 -10.66 -16.50 -22.13
CA VAL A 332 -9.22 -16.25 -22.19
C VAL A 332 -8.41 -17.55 -22.04
N ARG A 333 -8.60 -18.30 -20.95
CA ARG A 333 -7.90 -19.56 -20.63
C ARG A 333 -6.37 -19.47 -20.72
N LEU A 334 -5.78 -18.44 -20.12
CA LEU A 334 -4.34 -18.19 -20.11
C LEU A 334 -3.65 -18.99 -19.00
N ASN A 335 -2.81 -19.95 -19.35
CA ASN A 335 -1.81 -20.54 -18.43
C ASN A 335 -0.38 -20.24 -18.92
N ALA A 336 0.08 -19.01 -18.70
CA ALA A 336 1.47 -18.61 -18.97
C ALA A 336 2.34 -18.80 -17.72
N THR A 337 2.17 -19.92 -17.00
CA THR A 337 2.91 -20.23 -15.77
C THR A 337 3.73 -21.51 -15.88
N LEU A 338 4.72 -21.66 -15.00
CA LEU A 338 5.47 -22.91 -14.85
C LEU A 338 4.67 -24.02 -14.13
N ALA A 339 3.44 -23.76 -13.69
CA ALA A 339 2.58 -24.77 -13.10
C ALA A 339 1.84 -25.55 -14.20
N PRO A 340 1.89 -26.90 -14.19
CA PRO A 340 1.27 -27.71 -15.23
C PRO A 340 -0.24 -27.69 -15.20
N LEU A 341 -0.82 -27.48 -14.01
CA LEU A 341 -2.25 -27.39 -13.77
C LEU A 341 -2.54 -26.10 -13.02
N LEU A 342 -3.61 -25.42 -13.44
CA LEU A 342 -4.18 -24.30 -12.71
C LEU A 342 -5.33 -24.81 -11.84
N PRO A 343 -5.60 -24.14 -10.70
CA PRO A 343 -6.88 -24.27 -10.03
C PRO A 343 -8.02 -24.01 -11.00
N ARG A 344 -9.18 -24.60 -10.71
CA ARG A 344 -10.42 -24.29 -11.43
C ARG A 344 -10.73 -22.79 -11.49
N ALA A 345 -11.54 -22.40 -12.47
CA ALA A 345 -12.08 -21.05 -12.53
C ALA A 345 -12.84 -20.70 -11.25
N GLY A 346 -12.68 -19.47 -10.78
CA GLY A 346 -13.34 -18.95 -9.60
C GLY A 346 -13.19 -17.44 -9.52
N ARG A 347 -13.36 -16.91 -8.31
CA ARG A 347 -13.54 -15.46 -8.09
C ARG A 347 -12.44 -14.84 -7.23
N VAL A 348 -11.29 -15.52 -7.12
CA VAL A 348 -10.16 -15.07 -6.30
C VAL A 348 -8.99 -14.61 -7.17
N GLY A 349 -8.61 -13.35 -7.03
CA GLY A 349 -7.37 -12.82 -7.57
C GLY A 349 -6.21 -13.16 -6.64
N PHE A 350 -5.10 -13.67 -7.16
CA PHE A 350 -3.95 -14.06 -6.32
C PHE A 350 -2.64 -13.48 -6.85
N PHE A 351 -2.00 -12.63 -6.03
CA PHE A 351 -0.67 -12.07 -6.28
C PHE A 351 0.37 -12.75 -5.38
N SER A 352 1.49 -13.17 -5.96
CA SER A 352 2.61 -13.75 -5.22
C SER A 352 3.95 -13.21 -5.69
N GLN A 353 4.83 -12.84 -4.75
CA GLN A 353 6.22 -12.50 -5.06
C GLN A 353 7.15 -13.72 -5.09
N SER A 354 6.73 -14.85 -4.52
CA SER A 354 7.55 -16.05 -4.49
C SER A 354 7.34 -16.90 -5.74
N ALA A 355 8.34 -16.93 -6.61
CA ALA A 355 8.38 -17.86 -7.74
C ALA A 355 8.53 -19.32 -7.28
N ALA A 356 9.43 -19.57 -6.34
CA ALA A 356 9.74 -20.92 -5.84
C ALA A 356 8.54 -21.61 -5.18
N LEU A 357 7.69 -20.84 -4.48
CA LEU A 357 6.47 -21.37 -3.88
C LEU A 357 5.28 -21.40 -4.86
N GLY A 358 5.36 -20.69 -5.99
CA GLY A 358 4.23 -20.46 -6.89
C GLY A 358 3.49 -21.73 -7.32
N THR A 359 4.20 -22.77 -7.77
CA THR A 359 3.58 -24.05 -8.15
C THR A 359 2.90 -24.73 -6.96
N ALA A 360 3.52 -24.72 -5.79
CA ALA A 360 2.94 -25.30 -4.58
C ALA A 360 1.70 -24.53 -4.10
N LEU A 361 1.72 -23.19 -4.22
CA LEU A 361 0.58 -22.34 -3.91
C LEU A 361 -0.62 -22.62 -4.83
N LEU A 362 -0.38 -22.78 -6.13
CA LEU A 362 -1.42 -23.13 -7.09
C LEU A 362 -1.95 -24.56 -6.85
N ALA A 363 -1.07 -25.53 -6.61
CA ALA A 363 -1.49 -26.89 -6.27
C ALA A 363 -2.30 -26.93 -4.97
N GLU A 364 -1.93 -26.13 -3.97
CA GLU A 364 -2.67 -26.03 -2.71
C GLU A 364 -4.05 -25.38 -2.90
N ALA A 365 -4.14 -24.33 -3.70
CA ALA A 365 -5.42 -23.70 -4.05
C ALA A 365 -6.36 -24.70 -4.73
N ASP A 366 -5.85 -25.46 -5.70
CA ASP A 366 -6.60 -26.50 -6.40
C ASP A 366 -7.04 -27.62 -5.44
N ARG A 367 -6.11 -28.12 -4.61
CA ARG A 367 -6.39 -29.15 -3.60
C ARG A 367 -7.50 -28.72 -2.64
N ARG A 368 -7.56 -27.44 -2.27
CA ARG A 368 -8.58 -26.86 -1.38
C ARG A 368 -9.89 -26.52 -2.11
N GLY A 369 -9.94 -26.69 -3.43
CA GLY A 369 -11.08 -26.28 -4.26
C GLY A 369 -11.24 -24.78 -4.44
N LEU A 370 -10.24 -23.98 -4.06
CA LEU A 370 -10.27 -22.52 -4.16
C LEU A 370 -10.02 -22.08 -5.60
N GLY A 371 -11.12 -21.78 -6.31
CA GLY A 371 -11.04 -21.33 -7.69
C GLY A 371 -10.48 -19.91 -7.82
N LEU A 372 -9.59 -19.72 -8.78
CA LEU A 372 -8.95 -18.43 -9.05
C LEU A 372 -9.61 -17.74 -10.23
N SER A 373 -9.66 -16.41 -10.24
CA SER A 373 -9.96 -15.61 -11.44
C SER A 373 -8.68 -15.36 -12.23
N THR A 374 -7.66 -14.85 -11.55
CA THR A 374 -6.37 -14.48 -12.13
C THR A 374 -5.24 -14.73 -11.13
N PHE A 375 -4.07 -15.07 -11.64
CA PHE A 375 -2.86 -15.28 -10.84
C PHE A 375 -1.69 -14.49 -11.43
N ILE A 376 -0.95 -13.80 -10.58
CA ILE A 376 0.25 -13.04 -10.96
C ILE A 376 1.39 -13.44 -10.03
N SER A 377 2.41 -14.09 -10.56
CA SER A 377 3.69 -14.24 -9.87
C SER A 377 4.64 -13.14 -10.34
N ALA A 378 4.99 -12.20 -9.47
CA ALA A 378 5.84 -11.07 -9.83
C ALA A 378 7.35 -11.38 -9.81
N GLY A 379 7.75 -12.49 -9.19
CA GLY A 379 9.17 -12.84 -9.02
C GLY A 379 9.94 -11.70 -8.34
N ASN A 380 11.02 -11.25 -8.98
CA ASN A 380 11.82 -10.12 -8.49
C ASN A 380 11.05 -8.79 -8.40
N ARG A 381 9.85 -8.70 -8.98
CA ARG A 381 9.00 -7.49 -8.98
C ARG A 381 9.79 -6.28 -9.53
N ALA A 382 10.38 -6.43 -10.71
CA ALA A 382 11.13 -5.33 -11.33
C ALA A 382 10.21 -4.20 -11.82
N ASP A 383 8.96 -4.53 -12.21
CA ASP A 383 8.01 -3.56 -12.76
C ASP A 383 6.60 -3.74 -12.18
N VAL A 384 5.86 -4.77 -12.59
CA VAL A 384 4.51 -5.04 -12.07
C VAL A 384 4.55 -5.40 -10.58
N SER A 385 3.74 -4.73 -9.78
CA SER A 385 3.67 -4.86 -8.34
C SER A 385 2.28 -5.27 -7.84
N GLY A 386 2.19 -5.54 -6.53
CA GLY A 386 0.90 -5.80 -5.88
C GLY A 386 -0.04 -4.58 -5.94
N ASN A 387 0.51 -3.36 -6.01
CA ASN A 387 -0.29 -2.14 -6.16
C ASN A 387 -1.03 -2.12 -7.50
N ASP A 388 -0.33 -2.47 -8.60
CA ASP A 388 -0.95 -2.53 -9.93
C ASP A 388 -2.05 -3.60 -9.96
N ALA A 389 -1.80 -4.77 -9.35
CA ALA A 389 -2.77 -5.87 -9.29
C ALA A 389 -4.05 -5.48 -8.51
N LEU A 390 -3.90 -4.81 -7.37
CA LEU A 390 -5.03 -4.31 -6.59
C LEU A 390 -5.88 -3.28 -7.36
N GLN A 391 -5.24 -2.44 -8.18
CA GLN A 391 -5.91 -1.42 -8.99
C GLN A 391 -6.72 -2.06 -10.13
N TYR A 392 -6.21 -3.15 -10.72
CA TYR A 392 -6.94 -3.98 -11.67
C TYR A 392 -8.15 -4.64 -11.00
N TRP A 393 -7.96 -5.35 -9.88
CA TRP A 393 -9.04 -6.05 -9.19
C TRP A 393 -10.10 -5.13 -8.59
N ARG A 394 -9.84 -3.82 -8.44
CA ARG A 394 -10.84 -2.87 -7.95
C ARG A 394 -12.10 -2.83 -8.80
N GLU A 395 -11.95 -2.88 -10.12
CA GLU A 395 -13.07 -2.75 -11.08
C GLU A 395 -13.32 -4.04 -11.87
N ASP A 396 -12.49 -5.08 -11.72
CA ASP A 396 -12.69 -6.37 -12.38
C ASP A 396 -13.95 -7.10 -11.85
N PRO A 397 -14.98 -7.37 -12.67
CA PRO A 397 -16.20 -8.04 -12.21
C PRO A 397 -16.02 -9.54 -11.95
N HIS A 398 -14.90 -10.14 -12.39
CA HIS A 398 -14.63 -11.57 -12.23
C HIS A 398 -13.94 -11.90 -10.90
N THR A 399 -13.47 -10.90 -10.16
CA THR A 399 -12.78 -11.05 -8.88
C THR A 399 -13.59 -10.47 -7.73
N ASP A 400 -13.91 -11.28 -6.72
CA ASP A 400 -14.62 -10.87 -5.51
C ASP A 400 -13.70 -10.74 -4.29
N ALA A 401 -12.61 -11.51 -4.26
CA ALA A 401 -11.67 -11.55 -3.15
C ALA A 401 -10.23 -11.59 -3.67
N VAL A 402 -9.30 -11.08 -2.86
CA VAL A 402 -7.88 -11.00 -3.23
C VAL A 402 -7.02 -11.67 -2.17
N LEU A 403 -6.08 -12.51 -2.62
CA LEU A 403 -5.01 -13.08 -1.81
C LEU A 403 -3.66 -12.47 -2.21
N LEU A 404 -2.85 -12.11 -1.23
CA LEU A 404 -1.54 -11.51 -1.43
C LEU A 404 -0.46 -12.26 -0.64
N TYR A 405 0.58 -12.72 -1.33
CA TYR A 405 1.85 -13.14 -0.72
C TYR A 405 2.90 -12.07 -1.00
N LEU A 406 3.28 -11.31 0.02
CA LEU A 406 4.12 -10.13 -0.09
C LEU A 406 5.42 -10.30 0.71
N GLU A 407 6.55 -10.14 0.06
CA GLU A 407 7.88 -9.98 0.69
C GLU A 407 8.20 -8.49 0.85
N THR A 408 7.69 -7.66 -0.07
CA THR A 408 7.85 -6.21 -0.13
C THR A 408 6.59 -5.53 -0.67
N PHE A 409 6.33 -4.28 -0.29
CA PHE A 409 5.14 -3.53 -0.70
C PHE A 409 5.37 -2.54 -1.86
N GLY A 410 6.63 -2.33 -2.28
CA GLY A 410 6.98 -1.31 -3.26
C GLY A 410 6.79 0.10 -2.69
N ASN A 411 5.62 0.70 -2.92
CA ASN A 411 5.16 1.93 -2.25
C ASN A 411 4.07 1.56 -1.21
N PRO A 412 4.43 1.47 0.08
CA PRO A 412 3.52 1.02 1.13
C PRO A 412 2.38 2.00 1.46
N ARG A 413 2.56 3.32 1.29
CA ARG A 413 1.47 4.31 1.48
C ARG A 413 0.41 4.16 0.39
N LYS A 414 0.86 4.06 -0.85
CA LYS A 414 0.01 3.75 -2.01
C LYS A 414 -0.71 2.42 -1.81
N PHE A 415 0.00 1.38 -1.36
CA PHE A 415 -0.60 0.10 -0.99
C PHE A 415 -1.71 0.27 0.05
N ALA A 416 -1.43 0.96 1.16
CA ALA A 416 -2.40 1.18 2.24
C ALA A 416 -3.69 1.82 1.72
N ARG A 417 -3.55 2.87 0.92
CA ARG A 417 -4.65 3.63 0.32
C ARG A 417 -5.48 2.77 -0.62
N ILE A 418 -4.83 2.12 -1.60
CA ILE A 418 -5.50 1.26 -2.59
C ILE A 418 -6.18 0.08 -1.88
N ALA A 419 -5.48 -0.58 -0.97
CA ALA A 419 -6.02 -1.70 -0.22
C ALA A 419 -7.22 -1.28 0.65
N ARG A 420 -7.19 -0.11 1.29
CA ARG A 420 -8.33 0.43 2.05
C ARG A 420 -9.55 0.67 1.17
N GLU A 421 -9.37 1.27 0.01
CA GLU A 421 -10.47 1.48 -0.96
C GLU A 421 -11.03 0.14 -1.45
N LEU A 422 -10.16 -0.80 -1.81
CA LEU A 422 -10.56 -2.12 -2.29
C LEU A 422 -11.27 -2.93 -1.21
N ALA A 423 -10.70 -3.01 0.00
CA ALA A 423 -11.18 -3.78 1.14
C ALA A 423 -12.60 -3.39 1.57
N ARG A 424 -13.05 -2.17 1.27
CA ARG A 424 -14.44 -1.74 1.51
C ARG A 424 -15.45 -2.41 0.58
N ARG A 425 -15.01 -2.87 -0.59
CA ARG A 425 -15.85 -3.53 -1.60
C ARG A 425 -15.58 -5.04 -1.66
N LYS A 426 -14.31 -5.43 -1.68
CA LYS A 426 -13.81 -6.78 -1.94
C LYS A 426 -12.79 -7.17 -0.85
N PRO A 427 -12.95 -8.31 -0.15
CA PRO A 427 -12.02 -8.70 0.91
C PRO A 427 -10.60 -8.92 0.37
N VAL A 428 -9.60 -8.47 1.14
CA VAL A 428 -8.18 -8.64 0.82
C VAL A 428 -7.52 -9.37 1.97
N ALA A 429 -6.91 -10.54 1.72
CA ALA A 429 -6.12 -11.27 2.71
C ALA A 429 -4.65 -11.29 2.29
N ALA A 430 -3.75 -11.13 3.25
CA ALA A 430 -2.32 -11.03 2.96
C ALA A 430 -1.44 -11.75 3.99
N VAL A 431 -0.44 -12.46 3.47
CA VAL A 431 0.75 -12.89 4.21
C VAL A 431 1.87 -11.91 3.88
N ALA A 432 2.45 -11.30 4.92
CA ALA A 432 3.71 -10.56 4.79
C ALA A 432 4.85 -11.48 5.24
N SER A 433 5.65 -11.96 4.30
CA SER A 433 6.81 -12.79 4.57
C SER A 433 7.89 -11.98 5.29
N PRO A 434 8.43 -12.46 6.43
CA PRO A 434 9.59 -11.84 7.06
C PRO A 434 10.89 -12.16 6.29
N VAL A 435 10.88 -13.19 5.43
CA VAL A 435 12.03 -13.58 4.61
C VAL A 435 12.07 -12.68 3.37
N ARG A 436 13.18 -11.97 3.21
CA ARG A 436 13.47 -11.10 2.06
C ARG A 436 14.70 -11.62 1.32
N PRO A 437 14.73 -11.56 -0.02
CA PRO A 437 15.95 -11.83 -0.77
C PRO A 437 17.06 -10.82 -0.39
N PRO A 438 18.31 -11.26 -0.15
CA PRO A 438 19.40 -10.39 0.32
C PRO A 438 19.68 -9.18 -0.59
N ALA A 439 19.39 -9.30 -1.90
CA ALA A 439 19.55 -8.22 -2.87
C ALA A 439 18.50 -7.11 -2.75
N LEU A 440 17.33 -7.41 -2.17
CA LEU A 440 16.30 -6.41 -1.84
C LEU A 440 16.54 -5.78 -0.46
N ASP A 441 17.19 -6.49 0.47
CA ASP A 441 17.55 -5.98 1.80
C ASP A 441 18.56 -4.82 1.75
N ALA A 442 19.45 -4.79 0.76
CA ALA A 442 20.45 -3.72 0.62
C ALA A 442 19.89 -2.41 0.04
N VAL A 443 18.71 -2.44 -0.59
CA VAL A 443 18.16 -1.32 -1.38
C VAL A 443 16.81 -0.82 -0.86
N THR A 444 16.05 -1.68 -0.16
CA THR A 444 14.74 -1.32 0.38
C THR A 444 14.66 -1.64 1.87
N VAL A 445 14.70 -0.61 2.72
CA VAL A 445 14.30 -0.74 4.13
C VAL A 445 12.77 -0.92 4.16
N GLY A 446 12.32 -2.17 4.06
CA GLY A 446 10.91 -2.52 4.23
C GLY A 446 10.48 -2.37 5.70
N PRO A 447 9.17 -2.22 5.99
CA PRO A 447 8.64 -2.10 7.35
C PRO A 447 9.27 -3.09 8.33
N ASP A 448 9.46 -2.67 9.57
CA ASP A 448 9.56 -3.64 10.65
C ASP A 448 8.19 -4.34 10.89
N ALA A 449 8.16 -5.34 11.76
CA ALA A 449 6.91 -6.06 12.04
C ALA A 449 5.76 -5.15 12.55
N ARG A 450 6.10 -3.99 13.14
CA ARG A 450 5.15 -3.00 13.69
C ARG A 450 4.53 -2.18 12.56
N GLY A 451 5.34 -1.72 11.59
CA GLY A 451 4.88 -1.03 10.39
C GLY A 451 3.92 -1.89 9.55
N VAL A 452 4.23 -3.18 9.35
CA VAL A 452 3.31 -4.12 8.66
C VAL A 452 2.00 -4.29 9.43
N ALA A 453 2.05 -4.43 10.75
CA ALA A 453 0.86 -4.59 11.57
C ALA A 453 -0.06 -3.36 11.48
N ALA A 454 0.52 -2.16 11.59
CA ALA A 454 -0.19 -0.89 11.44
C ALA A 454 -0.83 -0.76 10.05
N LEU A 455 -0.06 -1.09 9.01
CA LEU A 455 -0.49 -1.05 7.61
C LEU A 455 -1.76 -1.89 7.39
N PHE A 456 -1.71 -3.17 7.74
CA PHE A 456 -2.83 -4.09 7.48
C PHE A 456 -4.05 -3.76 8.32
N ALA A 457 -3.85 -3.40 9.60
CA ALA A 457 -4.95 -3.03 10.48
C ALA A 457 -5.73 -1.80 9.96
N ASN A 458 -5.04 -0.80 9.40
CA ASN A 458 -5.71 0.42 8.92
C ASN A 458 -6.25 0.32 7.48
N SER A 459 -5.70 -0.59 6.67
CA SER A 459 -6.13 -0.80 5.28
C SER A 459 -7.25 -1.82 5.13
N GLY A 460 -7.74 -2.44 6.22
CA GLY A 460 -8.77 -3.46 6.15
C GLY A 460 -8.29 -4.77 5.52
N VAL A 461 -6.97 -4.96 5.43
CA VAL A 461 -6.37 -6.21 4.95
C VAL A 461 -6.43 -7.25 6.07
N ILE A 462 -6.99 -8.42 5.75
CA ILE A 462 -7.00 -9.59 6.62
C ILE A 462 -5.58 -10.15 6.67
N ARG A 463 -4.78 -9.67 7.63
CA ARG A 463 -3.46 -10.24 7.90
C ARG A 463 -3.63 -11.69 8.32
N VAL A 464 -2.80 -12.56 7.75
CA VAL A 464 -2.60 -13.96 8.15
C VAL A 464 -1.11 -14.22 8.36
N ASP A 465 -0.77 -15.22 9.17
CA ASP A 465 0.62 -15.46 9.57
C ASP A 465 1.27 -16.59 8.77
N THR A 466 0.47 -17.41 8.07
CA THR A 466 0.96 -18.52 7.24
C THR A 466 0.20 -18.60 5.92
N VAL A 467 0.79 -19.30 4.95
CA VAL A 467 0.16 -19.62 3.68
C VAL A 467 -1.11 -20.48 3.87
N ALA A 468 -1.09 -21.44 4.80
CA ALA A 468 -2.28 -22.23 5.10
C ALA A 468 -3.44 -21.34 5.56
N GLU A 469 -3.17 -20.42 6.50
CA GLU A 469 -4.17 -19.46 6.97
C GLU A 469 -4.67 -18.52 5.85
N LEU A 470 -3.84 -18.21 4.84
CA LEU A 470 -4.25 -17.42 3.68
C LEU A 470 -5.35 -18.13 2.88
N PHE A 471 -5.19 -19.43 2.63
CA PHE A 471 -6.18 -20.23 1.92
C PHE A 471 -7.42 -20.50 2.78
N ASP A 472 -7.24 -20.75 4.08
CA ASP A 472 -8.33 -20.89 5.05
C ASP A 472 -9.28 -19.68 5.04
N VAL A 473 -8.69 -18.47 5.06
CA VAL A 473 -9.46 -17.22 4.92
C VAL A 473 -10.07 -17.12 3.51
N GLY A 474 -9.28 -17.44 2.47
CA GLY A 474 -9.72 -17.43 1.07
C GLY A 474 -11.02 -18.19 0.82
N LEU A 475 -11.14 -19.39 1.41
CA LEU A 475 -12.34 -20.23 1.32
C LEU A 475 -13.60 -19.57 1.89
N LEU A 476 -13.46 -18.68 2.88
CA LEU A 476 -14.59 -18.00 3.53
C LEU A 476 -14.97 -16.67 2.87
N ILE A 477 -14.07 -16.05 2.11
CA ILE A 477 -14.31 -14.73 1.48
C ILE A 477 -14.61 -14.80 -0.02
N ALA A 478 -14.33 -15.93 -0.67
CA ALA A 478 -14.54 -16.12 -2.10
C ALA A 478 -16.04 -16.28 -2.43
N GLY A 479 -16.69 -15.20 -2.88
CA GLY A 479 -18.07 -15.23 -3.39
C GLY A 479 -19.15 -15.56 -2.34
N ARG A 480 -18.88 -15.28 -1.06
CA ARG A 480 -19.71 -15.69 0.08
C ARG A 480 -20.18 -14.50 0.92
N PRO A 481 -21.32 -14.62 1.64
CA PRO A 481 -21.73 -13.61 2.60
C PRO A 481 -20.72 -13.50 3.74
N LEU A 482 -20.49 -12.27 4.23
CA LEU A 482 -19.66 -12.02 5.40
C LEU A 482 -20.49 -12.12 6.69
N PRO A 483 -19.89 -12.50 7.83
CA PRO A 483 -20.59 -12.53 9.11
C PRO A 483 -21.17 -11.15 9.47
N THR A 484 -22.44 -11.10 9.90
CA THR A 484 -23.11 -9.87 10.36
C THR A 484 -22.69 -9.42 11.76
N GLY A 485 -22.05 -10.31 12.51
CA GLY A 485 -21.58 -10.14 13.87
C GLY A 485 -20.60 -11.25 14.24
N ASP A 486 -20.51 -11.55 15.53
CA ASP A 486 -19.57 -12.50 16.13
C ASP A 486 -20.26 -13.72 16.77
N ARG A 487 -21.59 -13.87 16.63
CA ARG A 487 -22.35 -14.99 17.17
C ARG A 487 -22.29 -16.20 16.23
N VAL A 488 -21.81 -17.33 16.72
CA VAL A 488 -21.57 -18.52 15.92
C VAL A 488 -22.42 -19.67 16.42
N ALA A 489 -23.17 -20.29 15.51
CA ALA A 489 -23.82 -21.56 15.75
C ALA A 489 -22.86 -22.71 15.45
N VAL A 490 -22.88 -23.73 16.30
CA VAL A 490 -22.08 -24.96 16.09
C VAL A 490 -23.04 -26.13 16.00
N VAL A 491 -23.07 -26.79 14.84
CA VAL A 491 -23.84 -28.03 14.62
C VAL A 491 -22.84 -29.17 14.49
N THR A 492 -22.96 -30.21 15.31
CA THR A 492 -22.01 -31.31 15.35
C THR A 492 -22.69 -32.68 15.49
N ASN A 493 -22.07 -33.74 14.97
CA ASN A 493 -22.42 -35.13 15.29
C ASN A 493 -21.47 -35.75 16.34
N ALA A 494 -20.47 -34.99 16.79
CA ALA A 494 -19.46 -35.42 17.72
C ALA A 494 -19.28 -34.40 18.86
N ALA A 495 -19.62 -34.83 20.08
CA ALA A 495 -19.53 -34.01 21.29
C ALA A 495 -18.16 -33.32 21.47
N ALA A 496 -17.06 -34.05 21.22
CA ALA A 496 -15.70 -33.54 21.39
C ALA A 496 -15.41 -32.34 20.49
N LEU A 497 -15.87 -32.36 19.23
CA LEU A 497 -15.71 -31.24 18.29
C LEU A 497 -16.51 -30.01 18.74
N GLY A 498 -17.72 -30.24 19.28
CA GLY A 498 -18.54 -29.18 19.87
C GLY A 498 -17.82 -28.48 21.03
N VAL A 499 -17.34 -29.24 22.01
CA VAL A 499 -16.61 -28.70 23.18
C VAL A 499 -15.35 -27.95 22.78
N LEU A 500 -14.56 -28.48 21.84
CA LEU A 500 -13.37 -27.81 21.34
C LEU A 500 -13.71 -26.46 20.67
N THR A 501 -14.79 -26.42 19.89
CA THR A 501 -15.23 -25.18 19.23
C THR A 501 -15.59 -24.10 20.27
N VAL A 502 -16.39 -24.47 21.29
CA VAL A 502 -16.74 -23.56 22.39
C VAL A 502 -15.50 -23.03 23.11
N ALA A 503 -14.52 -23.89 23.36
CA ALA A 503 -13.28 -23.49 24.06
C ALA A 503 -12.39 -22.54 23.22
N LYS A 504 -12.37 -22.69 21.89
CA LYS A 504 -11.52 -21.90 20.99
C LYS A 504 -12.15 -20.59 20.53
N ALA A 505 -13.48 -20.51 20.46
CA ALA A 505 -14.19 -19.34 19.94
C ALA A 505 -13.80 -18.00 20.60
N PRO A 506 -13.67 -17.87 21.95
CA PRO A 506 -13.33 -16.59 22.58
C PRO A 506 -11.97 -16.03 22.15
N ALA A 507 -10.96 -16.88 21.98
CA ALA A 507 -9.64 -16.46 21.54
C ALA A 507 -9.62 -15.92 20.10
N ALA A 508 -10.58 -16.34 19.28
CA ALA A 508 -10.80 -15.81 17.93
C ALA A 508 -11.71 -14.57 17.90
N GLY A 509 -12.26 -14.14 19.04
CA GLY A 509 -13.22 -13.05 19.13
C GLY A 509 -14.63 -13.44 18.70
N LEU A 510 -14.97 -14.73 18.81
CA LEU A 510 -16.28 -15.29 18.49
C LEU A 510 -17.04 -15.66 19.77
N ARG A 511 -18.36 -15.56 19.74
CA ARG A 511 -19.27 -15.96 20.82
C ARG A 511 -20.19 -17.06 20.33
N ILE A 512 -20.43 -18.07 21.16
CA ILE A 512 -21.38 -19.13 20.81
C ILE A 512 -22.80 -18.57 20.96
N ALA A 513 -23.64 -18.74 19.94
CA ALA A 513 -25.03 -18.30 19.96
C ALA A 513 -25.85 -19.11 20.98
N ASP A 514 -26.90 -18.49 21.53
CA ASP A 514 -27.79 -19.16 22.48
C ASP A 514 -28.46 -20.39 21.82
N GLY A 515 -28.54 -21.50 22.56
CA GLY A 515 -29.06 -22.77 22.02
C GLY A 515 -28.04 -23.58 21.19
N TYR A 516 -26.76 -23.19 21.21
CA TYR A 516 -25.64 -23.91 20.60
C TYR A 516 -24.53 -24.19 21.63
N PRO A 517 -23.65 -25.19 21.41
CA PRO A 517 -23.62 -26.14 20.28
C PRO A 517 -24.82 -27.08 20.27
N ARG A 518 -25.27 -27.49 19.07
CA ARG A 518 -26.25 -28.56 18.87
C ARG A 518 -25.50 -29.83 18.50
N ASP A 519 -25.42 -30.76 19.44
CA ASP A 519 -24.90 -32.11 19.22
C ASP A 519 -26.04 -33.06 18.84
N LEU A 520 -25.98 -33.62 17.64
CA LEU A 520 -26.97 -34.54 17.09
C LEU A 520 -26.60 -36.01 17.35
N GLY A 521 -25.42 -36.25 17.93
CA GLY A 521 -24.89 -37.57 18.22
C GLY A 521 -24.33 -38.29 16.99
N PRO A 522 -23.49 -39.33 17.21
CA PRO A 522 -22.75 -40.00 16.14
C PRO A 522 -23.62 -40.85 15.20
N SER A 523 -24.88 -41.10 15.56
CA SER A 523 -25.84 -41.88 14.77
C SER A 523 -26.78 -41.02 13.92
N VAL A 524 -26.59 -39.70 13.89
CA VAL A 524 -27.37 -38.83 13.00
C VAL A 524 -27.10 -39.21 11.55
N ASN A 525 -28.16 -39.29 10.74
CA ASN A 525 -28.00 -39.47 9.30
C ASN A 525 -27.66 -38.15 8.61
N ASP A 526 -27.10 -38.25 7.41
CA ASP A 526 -26.60 -37.09 6.66
C ASP A 526 -27.68 -36.04 6.36
N VAL A 527 -28.92 -36.46 6.06
CA VAL A 527 -30.03 -35.57 5.75
C VAL A 527 -30.46 -34.76 6.98
N ASP A 528 -30.57 -35.40 8.14
CA ASP A 528 -30.96 -34.72 9.37
C ASP A 528 -29.84 -33.79 9.88
N PHE A 529 -28.57 -34.17 9.69
CA PHE A 529 -27.45 -33.26 9.95
C PHE A 529 -27.51 -32.01 9.07
N VAL A 530 -27.67 -32.18 7.75
CA VAL A 530 -27.80 -31.08 6.79
C VAL A 530 -29.00 -30.19 7.12
N ARG A 531 -30.15 -30.78 7.51
CA ARG A 531 -31.34 -30.03 7.94
C ARG A 531 -31.05 -29.17 9.18
N ALA A 532 -30.29 -29.69 10.14
CA ALA A 532 -29.91 -28.92 11.32
C ALA A 532 -28.94 -27.77 11.00
N VAL A 533 -28.04 -27.96 10.02
CA VAL A 533 -27.17 -26.89 9.50
C VAL A 533 -27.99 -25.80 8.84
N HIS A 534 -28.98 -26.14 8.00
CA HIS A 534 -29.92 -25.19 7.41
C HIS A 534 -30.68 -24.39 8.47
N ALA A 535 -31.25 -25.08 9.46
CA ALA A 535 -31.94 -24.41 10.55
C ALA A 535 -31.04 -23.41 11.31
N ALA A 536 -29.73 -23.69 11.42
CA ALA A 536 -28.78 -22.75 12.01
C ALA A 536 -28.42 -21.58 11.07
N LEU A 537 -28.36 -21.82 9.75
CA LEU A 537 -28.13 -20.78 8.76
C LEU A 537 -29.30 -19.77 8.71
N ASP A 538 -30.52 -20.22 8.99
CA ASP A 538 -31.74 -19.41 8.99
C ASP A 538 -32.05 -18.72 10.34
N ASP A 539 -31.39 -19.10 11.44
CA ASP A 539 -31.70 -18.60 12.80
C ASP A 539 -31.23 -17.15 13.02
N GLU A 540 -32.11 -16.14 13.02
CA GLU A 540 -31.79 -14.70 13.20
C GLU A 540 -30.80 -14.35 14.34
N SER A 541 -30.67 -15.20 15.37
CA SER A 541 -29.72 -15.02 16.47
C SER A 541 -28.25 -15.37 16.14
N VAL A 542 -28.00 -15.93 14.96
CA VAL A 542 -26.70 -16.40 14.48
C VAL A 542 -26.10 -15.44 13.45
N ASP A 543 -24.77 -15.31 13.41
CA ASP A 543 -24.07 -14.50 12.41
C ASP A 543 -23.18 -15.36 11.48
N ALA A 544 -22.81 -16.58 11.91
CA ALA A 544 -22.08 -17.58 11.14
C ALA A 544 -22.32 -19.00 11.68
N VAL A 545 -22.10 -20.03 10.85
CA VAL A 545 -22.29 -21.44 11.23
C VAL A 545 -20.99 -22.23 11.08
N ILE A 546 -20.67 -23.04 12.09
CA ILE A 546 -19.65 -24.09 12.03
C ILE A 546 -20.37 -25.44 12.03
N ALA A 547 -20.25 -26.20 10.95
CA ALA A 547 -20.74 -27.57 10.85
C ALA A 547 -19.57 -28.54 11.04
N ALA A 548 -19.48 -29.16 12.22
CA ALA A 548 -18.41 -30.10 12.54
C ALA A 548 -18.91 -31.54 12.42
N TYR A 549 -18.40 -32.28 11.45
CA TYR A 549 -18.86 -33.64 11.16
C TYR A 549 -17.68 -34.61 11.21
N ALA A 550 -17.77 -35.59 12.10
CA ALA A 550 -16.86 -36.73 12.15
C ALA A 550 -17.48 -37.90 11.37
N PRO A 551 -16.95 -38.27 10.19
CA PRO A 551 -17.50 -39.37 9.42
C PRO A 551 -17.33 -40.71 10.13
N ALA A 552 -18.32 -41.59 9.99
CA ALA A 552 -18.18 -43.00 10.36
C ALA A 552 -17.23 -43.72 9.38
N LEU A 553 -16.73 -44.91 9.73
CA LEU A 553 -15.97 -45.77 8.81
C LEU A 553 -16.81 -45.98 7.54
N ALA A 554 -16.27 -45.57 6.38
CA ALA A 554 -17.01 -45.41 5.14
C ALA A 554 -17.68 -46.70 4.62
N GLU A 555 -18.92 -46.58 4.13
CA GLU A 555 -19.49 -47.48 3.12
C GLU A 555 -19.39 -46.77 1.75
N GLU A 556 -18.93 -47.48 0.71
CA GLU A 556 -18.43 -46.90 -0.56
C GLU A 556 -19.50 -46.24 -1.48
N ASP A 557 -20.79 -46.23 -1.12
CA ASP A 557 -21.90 -45.97 -2.07
C ASP A 557 -22.92 -44.85 -1.69
N GLN A 558 -22.61 -43.93 -0.76
CA GLN A 558 -23.53 -42.83 -0.39
C GLN A 558 -23.00 -41.42 -0.77
N LEU A 559 -23.92 -40.53 -1.19
CA LEU A 559 -23.63 -39.07 -1.24
C LEU A 559 -23.34 -38.60 0.19
N GLY A 560 -22.08 -38.31 0.51
CA GLY A 560 -21.70 -37.86 1.85
C GLY A 560 -22.18 -36.45 2.18
N VAL A 561 -22.27 -36.14 3.47
CA VAL A 561 -22.64 -34.81 4.03
C VAL A 561 -22.03 -33.62 3.29
N ALA A 562 -20.75 -33.69 2.90
CA ALA A 562 -20.06 -32.61 2.20
C ALA A 562 -20.76 -32.21 0.89
N GLU A 563 -21.19 -33.20 0.09
CA GLU A 563 -21.85 -32.95 -1.18
C GLU A 563 -23.26 -32.37 -1.00
N LEU A 564 -24.01 -32.90 -0.02
CA LEU A 564 -25.32 -32.38 0.33
C LEU A 564 -25.25 -30.92 0.83
N LEU A 565 -24.26 -30.58 1.66
CA LEU A 565 -24.03 -29.20 2.11
C LEU A 565 -23.63 -28.30 0.94
N ARG A 566 -22.73 -28.75 0.05
CA ARG A 566 -22.27 -27.99 -1.12
C ARG A 566 -23.44 -27.56 -2.01
N VAL A 567 -24.30 -28.51 -2.39
CA VAL A 567 -25.46 -28.24 -3.26
C VAL A 567 -26.52 -27.39 -2.53
N SER A 568 -26.83 -27.72 -1.28
CA SER A 568 -27.95 -27.09 -0.58
C SER A 568 -27.65 -25.71 0.00
N THR A 569 -26.38 -25.37 0.26
CA THR A 569 -25.98 -24.10 0.94
C THR A 569 -25.35 -23.06 0.01
N ALA A 570 -25.32 -23.29 -1.30
CA ALA A 570 -24.73 -22.38 -2.29
C ALA A 570 -25.26 -20.93 -2.21
N GLY A 571 -26.52 -20.74 -1.78
CA GLY A 571 -27.17 -19.44 -1.62
C GLY A 571 -27.48 -19.07 -0.16
N ALA A 572 -26.81 -19.69 0.81
CA ALA A 572 -27.09 -19.46 2.22
C ALA A 572 -26.90 -17.97 2.61
N PRO A 573 -27.76 -17.41 3.48
CA PRO A 573 -27.69 -16.00 3.87
C PRO A 573 -26.49 -15.67 4.76
N ARG A 574 -25.82 -16.71 5.29
CA ARG A 574 -24.74 -16.61 6.28
C ARG A 574 -23.55 -17.49 5.94
N PRO A 575 -22.35 -17.10 6.38
CA PRO A 575 -21.16 -17.90 6.15
C PRO A 575 -21.22 -19.23 6.90
N LEU A 576 -20.79 -20.28 6.20
CA LEU A 576 -20.66 -21.66 6.69
C LEU A 576 -19.19 -22.08 6.63
N ALA A 577 -18.66 -22.57 7.75
CA ALA A 577 -17.39 -23.29 7.81
C ALA A 577 -17.68 -24.77 8.13
N VAL A 578 -17.18 -25.68 7.30
CA VAL A 578 -17.38 -27.13 7.48
C VAL A 578 -16.09 -27.76 7.97
N VAL A 579 -16.16 -28.50 9.07
CA VAL A 579 -15.00 -29.17 9.67
C VAL A 579 -15.18 -30.67 9.56
N MET A 580 -14.29 -31.34 8.83
CA MET A 580 -14.31 -32.79 8.65
C MET A 580 -12.91 -33.36 8.91
N PRO A 581 -12.64 -33.82 10.16
CA PRO A 581 -11.36 -34.43 10.50
C PRO A 581 -11.14 -35.74 9.73
N ALA A 582 -9.93 -35.93 9.20
CA ALA A 582 -9.44 -37.17 8.60
C ALA A 582 -10.18 -37.68 7.34
N ASP A 583 -10.90 -36.83 6.60
CA ASP A 583 -11.50 -37.22 5.33
C ASP A 583 -10.44 -37.32 4.20
N PRO A 584 -10.17 -38.52 3.61
CA PRO A 584 -9.24 -38.67 2.50
C PRO A 584 -9.74 -37.97 1.21
N SER A 585 -11.02 -37.62 1.12
CA SER A 585 -11.64 -36.85 0.03
C SER A 585 -11.52 -35.33 0.20
N PHE A 586 -10.59 -34.87 1.06
CA PHE A 586 -10.08 -33.49 1.02
C PHE A 586 -9.48 -33.11 -0.36
N THR A 587 -9.33 -34.09 -1.25
CA THR A 587 -9.22 -33.87 -2.69
C THR A 587 -10.63 -33.76 -3.27
N VAL A 588 -11.03 -32.58 -3.72
CA VAL A 588 -12.26 -32.39 -4.51
C VAL A 588 -12.30 -33.49 -5.57
N ALA A 589 -13.32 -34.35 -5.53
CA ALA A 589 -13.47 -35.43 -6.49
C ALA A 589 -13.42 -34.84 -7.92
N PRO A 590 -12.53 -35.33 -8.80
CA PRO A 590 -12.42 -34.78 -10.13
C PRO A 590 -13.67 -35.13 -10.94
N GLY A 591 -14.43 -34.10 -11.34
CA GLY A 591 -15.37 -34.22 -12.44
C GLY A 591 -16.75 -33.66 -12.21
N TYR A 592 -16.91 -32.34 -12.01
CA TYR A 592 -18.18 -31.65 -12.27
C TYR A 592 -17.89 -30.22 -12.81
N GLY A 593 -18.71 -29.77 -13.76
CA GLY A 593 -18.37 -28.78 -14.80
C GLY A 593 -18.14 -27.32 -14.37
N ASP A 594 -17.80 -26.49 -15.37
CA ASP A 594 -17.42 -25.06 -15.29
C ASP A 594 -18.50 -24.13 -14.65
N ASP A 595 -19.70 -24.63 -14.34
CA ASP A 595 -20.86 -23.87 -13.82
C ASP A 595 -21.15 -24.07 -12.31
N ASP A 596 -20.24 -24.69 -11.56
CA ASP A 596 -20.48 -25.15 -10.18
C ASP A 596 -20.44 -24.02 -9.10
N PRO A 597 -21.36 -23.99 -8.11
CA PRO A 597 -21.34 -23.00 -7.01
C PRO A 597 -20.05 -23.11 -6.17
N ALA A 598 -19.60 -21.99 -5.61
CA ALA A 598 -18.35 -21.86 -4.86
C ALA A 598 -18.00 -23.06 -3.95
N ALA A 599 -16.74 -23.52 -3.96
CA ALA A 599 -16.23 -24.62 -3.12
C ALA A 599 -16.72 -24.50 -1.68
N LEU A 600 -17.24 -25.59 -1.12
CA LEU A 600 -17.58 -25.67 0.30
C LEU A 600 -16.34 -25.37 1.16
N PRO A 601 -16.38 -24.49 2.18
CA PRO A 601 -15.21 -24.10 2.98
C PRO A 601 -14.92 -25.20 3.98
N MET A 602 -14.21 -26.21 3.50
CA MET A 602 -13.86 -27.39 4.28
C MET A 602 -12.52 -27.19 4.98
N PHE A 603 -12.49 -27.49 6.27
CA PHE A 603 -11.33 -27.39 7.13
C PHE A 603 -11.04 -28.77 7.75
N PRO A 604 -9.75 -29.15 7.83
CA PRO A 604 -9.36 -30.42 8.44
C PRO A 604 -9.43 -30.39 9.97
N ALA A 605 -9.50 -29.19 10.59
CA ALA A 605 -9.52 -29.02 12.03
C ALA A 605 -10.37 -27.83 12.50
N ILE A 606 -10.86 -27.91 13.74
CA ILE A 606 -11.70 -26.87 14.38
C ILE A 606 -10.90 -25.58 14.57
N GLU A 607 -9.63 -25.68 14.96
CA GLU A 607 -8.76 -24.54 15.22
C GLU A 607 -8.49 -23.69 13.99
N GLU A 608 -8.49 -24.29 12.79
CA GLU A 608 -8.30 -23.59 11.52
C GLU A 608 -9.58 -22.85 11.15
N ALA A 609 -10.73 -23.54 11.18
CA ALA A 609 -12.04 -22.96 10.91
C ALA A 609 -12.38 -21.79 11.84
N VAL A 610 -12.24 -21.96 13.16
CA VAL A 610 -12.54 -20.94 14.17
C VAL A 610 -11.65 -19.71 13.99
N ARG A 611 -10.35 -19.92 13.72
CA ARG A 611 -9.39 -18.83 13.51
C ARG A 611 -9.68 -18.05 12.24
N ALA A 612 -9.90 -18.74 11.13
CA ALA A 612 -10.22 -18.13 9.85
C ALA A 612 -11.54 -17.33 9.94
N LEU A 613 -12.57 -17.93 10.54
CA LEU A 613 -13.86 -17.27 10.75
C LEU A 613 -13.73 -16.03 11.66
N GLY A 614 -12.93 -16.10 12.73
CA GLY A 614 -12.67 -14.95 13.60
C GLY A 614 -11.96 -13.80 12.88
N ARG A 615 -10.99 -14.10 12.00
CA ARG A 615 -10.33 -13.09 11.15
C ARG A 615 -11.33 -12.45 10.17
N VAL A 616 -12.20 -13.25 9.54
CA VAL A 616 -13.23 -12.77 8.61
C VAL A 616 -14.29 -11.94 9.34
N ALA A 617 -14.74 -12.35 10.54
CA ALA A 617 -15.69 -11.60 11.35
C ALA A 617 -15.14 -10.23 11.78
N ARG A 618 -13.87 -10.16 12.17
CA ARG A 618 -13.19 -8.90 12.48
C ARG A 618 -13.12 -7.97 11.27
N TYR A 619 -12.81 -8.51 10.10
CA TYR A 619 -12.84 -7.74 8.85
C TYR A 619 -14.25 -7.26 8.51
N ALA A 620 -15.27 -8.11 8.68
CA ALA A 620 -16.66 -7.73 8.44
C ALA A 620 -17.10 -6.59 9.36
N ALA A 621 -16.67 -6.61 10.63
CA ALA A 621 -16.88 -5.50 11.56
C ALA A 621 -16.19 -4.22 11.08
N TRP A 622 -14.89 -4.28 10.74
CA TRP A 622 -14.15 -3.15 10.18
C TRP A 622 -14.82 -2.56 8.93
N ARG A 623 -15.30 -3.42 8.03
CA ARG A 623 -15.96 -3.01 6.79
C ARG A 623 -17.25 -2.22 7.05
N ARG A 624 -18.00 -2.59 8.10
CA ARG A 624 -19.23 -1.89 8.53
C ARG A 624 -18.96 -0.57 9.24
N GLU A 625 -17.81 -0.42 9.89
CA GLU A 625 -17.47 0.82 10.58
C GLU A 625 -17.42 1.99 9.59
N PRO A 626 -18.16 3.10 9.84
CA PRO A 626 -18.03 4.30 9.03
C PRO A 626 -16.58 4.83 8.97
N VAL A 627 -16.25 5.47 7.86
CA VAL A 627 -14.96 6.13 7.65
C VAL A 627 -14.85 7.33 8.59
N GLY A 628 -13.73 7.45 9.31
CA GLY A 628 -13.47 8.60 10.18
C GLY A 628 -13.23 9.89 9.40
N ALA A 629 -13.42 11.03 10.06
CA ALA A 629 -13.14 12.35 9.51
C ALA A 629 -11.78 12.84 9.99
N LEU A 630 -11.10 13.65 9.16
CA LEU A 630 -9.96 14.44 9.61
C LEU A 630 -10.52 15.69 10.31
N PRO A 631 -10.33 15.85 11.63
CA PRO A 631 -10.88 17.00 12.33
C PRO A 631 -10.13 18.28 11.96
N GLU A 632 -10.86 19.40 11.98
CA GLU A 632 -10.27 20.72 12.02
C GLU A 632 -9.76 21.00 13.44
N LEU A 633 -8.54 21.51 13.53
CA LEU A 633 -7.89 21.87 14.78
C LEU A 633 -7.57 23.37 14.72
N PRO A 634 -8.52 24.26 15.07
CA PRO A 634 -8.44 25.69 14.79
C PRO A 634 -7.35 26.41 15.61
N ASP A 635 -6.86 25.78 16.68
CA ASP A 635 -5.79 26.27 17.53
C ASP A 635 -4.39 25.80 17.09
N VAL A 636 -4.29 25.09 15.95
CA VAL A 636 -3.01 24.74 15.31
C VAL A 636 -2.54 25.90 14.43
N ASP A 637 -1.33 26.39 14.68
CA ASP A 637 -0.63 27.37 13.86
C ASP A 637 0.46 26.69 13.02
N THR A 638 0.06 26.17 11.85
CA THR A 638 0.96 25.47 10.93
C THR A 638 2.11 26.38 10.45
N ALA A 639 1.85 27.68 10.23
CA ALA A 639 2.86 28.61 9.75
C ALA A 639 3.98 28.79 10.78
N ARG A 640 3.60 28.99 12.05
CA ARG A 640 4.55 29.05 13.15
C ARG A 640 5.28 27.72 13.34
N GLY A 641 4.55 26.60 13.24
CA GLY A 641 5.13 25.26 13.32
C GLY A 641 6.25 25.04 12.31
N SER A 642 6.03 25.40 11.04
CA SER A 642 7.03 25.25 9.98
C SER A 642 8.24 26.17 10.15
N GLU A 643 8.04 27.41 10.62
CA GLU A 643 9.14 28.32 10.96
C GLU A 643 10.05 27.72 12.06
N VAL A 644 9.43 27.21 13.13
CA VAL A 644 10.15 26.58 14.25
C VAL A 644 10.87 25.31 13.79
N ALA A 645 10.20 24.42 13.06
CA ALA A 645 10.80 23.18 12.56
C ALA A 645 12.01 23.44 11.64
N ALA A 646 11.91 24.40 10.73
CA ALA A 646 13.01 24.79 9.85
C ALA A 646 14.22 25.33 10.63
N ARG A 647 13.97 26.12 11.69
CA ARG A 647 15.02 26.62 12.58
C ARG A 647 15.72 25.51 13.36
N LEU A 648 14.97 24.49 13.80
CA LEU A 648 15.51 23.36 14.57
C LEU A 648 16.29 22.35 13.73
N ALA A 649 15.89 22.12 12.48
CA ALA A 649 16.58 21.21 11.57
C ALA A 649 18.02 21.64 11.24
N GLY A 650 18.37 22.92 11.45
CA GLY A 650 19.72 23.46 11.23
C GLY A 650 20.61 23.53 12.48
N ALA A 651 20.15 23.03 13.64
CA ALA A 651 20.87 23.17 14.91
C ALA A 651 21.52 21.85 15.36
N ASP A 652 22.84 21.86 15.59
CA ASP A 652 23.62 20.72 16.12
C ASP A 652 23.45 20.50 17.65
N ALA A 653 22.39 21.05 18.27
CA ALA A 653 22.29 21.18 19.72
C ALA A 653 21.34 20.15 20.36
N GLU A 654 21.69 19.71 21.58
CA GLU A 654 20.82 18.92 22.45
C GLU A 654 19.54 19.69 22.77
N ASP A 655 18.37 19.05 22.59
CA ASP A 655 17.06 19.64 22.87
C ASP A 655 16.90 19.93 24.38
N ARG A 656 16.88 21.22 24.71
CA ARG A 656 16.66 21.84 26.02
C ARG A 656 15.27 22.49 26.12
N GLY A 657 14.28 21.93 25.42
CA GLY A 657 12.89 22.42 25.39
C GLY A 657 12.55 23.22 24.14
N GLN A 658 13.38 23.16 23.09
CA GLN A 658 13.06 23.78 21.82
C GLN A 658 11.92 23.04 21.10
N ALA A 659 11.78 21.72 21.31
CA ALA A 659 10.63 20.97 20.81
C ALA A 659 9.30 21.43 21.45
N ASP A 660 9.32 21.99 22.66
CA ASP A 660 8.11 22.46 23.34
C ASP A 660 7.45 23.62 22.59
N GLU A 661 8.24 24.48 21.92
CA GLU A 661 7.72 25.57 21.10
C GLU A 661 7.00 25.04 19.85
N LEU A 662 7.54 24.00 19.22
CA LEU A 662 6.90 23.33 18.10
C LEU A 662 5.60 22.65 18.55
N LEU A 663 5.65 21.92 19.67
CA LEU A 663 4.48 21.26 20.25
C LEU A 663 3.38 22.25 20.63
N ALA A 664 3.74 23.42 21.17
CA ALA A 664 2.81 24.48 21.50
C ALA A 664 2.10 25.05 20.25
N ALA A 665 2.78 25.18 19.10
CA ALA A 665 2.16 25.59 17.84
C ALA A 665 1.09 24.61 17.35
N TYR A 666 1.14 23.34 17.80
CA TYR A 666 0.14 22.31 17.52
C TYR A 666 -0.87 22.11 18.67
N GLY A 667 -0.85 22.99 19.68
CA GLY A 667 -1.73 22.91 20.85
C GLY A 667 -1.40 21.74 21.79
N ILE A 668 -0.14 21.31 21.85
CA ILE A 668 0.34 20.24 22.75
C ILE A 668 1.16 20.87 23.89
N PRO A 669 0.53 21.16 25.05
CA PRO A 669 1.24 21.76 26.18
C PRO A 669 2.10 20.72 26.91
N VAL A 670 3.41 20.97 26.96
CA VAL A 670 4.36 20.23 27.81
C VAL A 670 4.45 20.92 29.18
N VAL A 671 4.46 20.13 30.26
CA VAL A 671 4.54 20.68 31.62
C VAL A 671 5.86 21.46 31.77
N PRO A 672 5.80 22.76 32.12
CA PRO A 672 6.98 23.61 32.20
C PRO A 672 8.07 22.99 33.07
N SER A 673 9.31 23.05 32.58
CA SER A 673 10.47 22.58 33.31
C SER A 673 11.67 23.49 33.07
N ARG A 674 12.61 23.51 34.00
CA ARG A 674 13.81 24.35 33.92
C ARG A 674 15.05 23.57 34.32
N TRP A 675 16.11 23.74 33.55
CA TRP A 675 17.40 23.15 33.81
C TRP A 675 18.14 24.00 34.86
N ALA A 676 18.72 23.35 35.85
CA ALA A 676 19.47 23.99 36.92
C ALA A 676 20.61 23.08 37.41
N ALA A 677 21.63 23.69 37.99
CA ALA A 677 22.74 22.99 38.64
C ALA A 677 23.25 23.84 39.81
N GLY A 678 23.85 23.17 40.79
CA GLY A 678 24.40 23.79 41.99
C GLY A 678 23.35 24.59 42.77
N ASP A 679 23.78 25.72 43.31
CA ASP A 679 22.97 26.56 44.20
C ASP A 679 21.69 27.11 43.55
N ARG A 680 21.62 27.14 42.21
CA ARG A 680 20.45 27.64 41.48
C ARG A 680 19.24 26.70 41.52
N VAL A 681 19.42 25.44 41.88
CA VAL A 681 18.33 24.43 41.84
C VAL A 681 17.18 24.81 42.77
N VAL A 682 17.49 25.31 43.98
CA VAL A 682 16.48 25.71 44.97
C VAL A 682 15.73 26.96 44.52
N ASP A 683 16.43 27.94 43.94
CA ASP A 683 15.79 29.16 43.43
C ASP A 683 14.88 28.86 42.24
N VAL A 684 15.32 27.98 41.34
CA VAL A 684 14.47 27.51 40.24
C VAL A 684 13.26 26.75 40.78
N ALA A 685 13.40 25.91 41.79
CA ALA A 685 12.27 25.22 42.42
C ALA A 685 11.24 26.19 43.02
N ARG A 686 11.70 27.28 43.65
CA ARG A 686 10.80 28.34 44.14
C ARG A 686 10.05 29.03 43.01
N LEU A 687 10.74 29.35 41.91
CA LEU A 687 10.13 29.97 40.74
C LEU A 687 9.10 29.06 40.06
N MET A 688 9.34 27.75 40.05
CA MET A 688 8.43 26.74 39.47
C MET A 688 7.20 26.46 40.35
N GLY A 689 7.24 26.82 41.63
CA GLY A 689 6.20 26.55 42.61
C GLY A 689 6.26 25.12 43.15
N LEU A 690 6.26 24.98 44.48
CA LEU A 690 6.29 23.69 45.17
C LEU A 690 4.88 23.05 45.21
N PRO A 691 4.76 21.70 45.18
CA PRO A 691 5.86 20.74 45.13
C PRO A 691 6.47 20.54 43.73
N VAL A 692 7.77 20.23 43.69
CA VAL A 692 8.52 19.96 42.45
C VAL A 692 9.12 18.55 42.42
N ALA A 693 9.52 18.13 41.23
CA ALA A 693 10.40 17.00 40.99
C ALA A 693 11.79 17.49 40.54
N LEU A 694 12.83 16.77 40.96
CA LEU A 694 14.18 16.87 40.40
C LEU A 694 14.48 15.62 39.57
N LYS A 695 14.94 15.82 38.33
CA LYS A 695 15.31 14.73 37.41
C LYS A 695 16.72 14.98 36.89
N VAL A 696 17.62 14.00 36.97
CA VAL A 696 18.96 14.11 36.38
C VAL A 696 18.83 14.35 34.88
N ALA A 697 19.47 15.41 34.40
CA ALA A 697 19.34 15.85 33.02
C ALA A 697 20.28 15.10 32.07
N THR A 698 21.39 14.53 32.53
CA THR A 698 22.39 13.91 31.65
C THR A 698 22.01 12.49 31.19
N LYS A 699 22.25 12.17 29.90
CA LYS A 699 22.22 10.78 29.39
C LYS A 699 23.45 10.03 29.93
N PRO A 700 23.37 8.73 30.33
CA PRO A 700 22.23 7.81 30.15
C PRO A 700 21.24 7.77 31.33
N TRP A 701 21.40 8.61 32.37
CA TRP A 701 20.61 8.54 33.61
C TRP A 701 19.21 9.13 33.50
N ARG A 702 18.99 9.98 32.50
CA ARG A 702 17.68 10.59 32.19
C ARG A 702 16.59 9.51 32.16
N HIS A 703 15.47 9.77 32.84
CA HIS A 703 14.28 8.89 32.94
C HIS A 703 14.45 7.57 33.71
N ARG A 704 15.61 7.31 34.33
CA ARG A 704 15.87 6.09 35.12
C ARG A 704 15.50 6.25 36.60
N ILE A 705 14.19 6.21 36.88
CA ILE A 705 13.65 6.26 38.26
C ILE A 705 14.22 5.10 39.09
N ASP A 706 14.36 3.92 38.48
CA ASP A 706 14.92 2.70 39.07
C ASP A 706 16.36 2.86 39.59
N LEU A 707 17.14 3.78 39.02
CA LEU A 707 18.50 4.11 39.45
C LEU A 707 18.56 5.29 40.43
N GLY A 708 17.40 5.80 40.87
CA GLY A 708 17.35 6.98 41.73
C GLY A 708 17.71 8.28 41.01
N ALA A 709 17.60 8.36 39.68
CA ALA A 709 17.85 9.59 38.92
C ALA A 709 16.69 10.61 39.01
N VAL A 710 15.62 10.29 39.73
CA VAL A 710 14.44 11.15 39.91
C VAL A 710 14.07 11.23 41.39
N ARG A 711 13.72 12.43 41.86
CA ARG A 711 13.18 12.72 43.19
C ARG A 711 11.85 13.45 43.00
N LEU A 712 10.78 12.90 43.54
CA LEU A 712 9.41 13.40 43.36
C LEU A 712 8.89 14.03 44.65
N ASN A 713 7.84 14.85 44.52
CA ASN A 713 7.06 15.39 45.63
C ASN A 713 7.89 16.17 46.67
N LEU A 714 8.79 17.04 46.20
CA LEU A 714 9.61 17.88 47.06
C LEU A 714 8.82 19.13 47.44
N THR A 715 8.34 19.17 48.69
CA THR A 715 7.37 20.16 49.18
C THR A 715 7.98 21.37 49.88
N SER A 716 9.31 21.40 50.10
CA SER A 716 10.01 22.51 50.74
C SER A 716 11.36 22.79 50.05
N PRO A 717 11.89 24.02 50.15
CA PRO A 717 13.24 24.34 49.65
C PRO A 717 14.34 23.45 50.25
N ASP A 718 14.21 23.09 51.53
CA ASP A 718 15.17 22.22 52.22
C ASP A 718 15.14 20.80 51.65
N ALA A 719 13.94 20.25 51.40
CA ALA A 719 13.79 18.95 50.76
C ALA A 719 14.39 18.94 49.34
N VAL A 720 14.28 20.05 48.61
CA VAL A 720 14.92 20.22 47.29
C VAL A 720 16.44 20.23 47.41
N ALA A 721 16.98 20.96 48.38
CA ALA A 721 18.43 21.03 48.61
C ALA A 721 19.02 19.66 49.00
N GLU A 722 18.36 18.95 49.93
CA GLU A 722 18.76 17.60 50.36
C GLU A 722 18.72 16.61 49.18
N ALA A 723 17.61 16.60 48.44
CA ALA A 723 17.44 15.75 47.26
C ALA A 723 18.52 16.03 46.19
N TYR A 724 18.86 17.30 45.95
CA TYR A 724 19.91 17.65 45.00
C TYR A 724 21.31 17.22 45.47
N GLN A 725 21.63 17.36 46.76
CA GLN A 725 22.90 16.88 47.33
C GLN A 725 23.04 15.36 47.25
N GLU A 726 21.94 14.61 47.36
CA GLU A 726 21.94 13.17 47.11
C GLU A 726 22.22 12.84 45.64
N LEU A 727 21.60 13.57 44.71
CA LEU A 727 21.85 13.39 43.28
C LEU A 727 23.31 13.70 42.93
N GLU A 728 23.91 14.75 43.52
CA GLU A 728 25.33 15.05 43.33
C GLU A 728 26.25 13.94 43.86
N ARG A 729 25.89 13.31 44.99
CA ARG A 729 26.64 12.17 45.53
C ARG A 729 26.58 10.94 44.62
N LEU A 730 25.44 10.70 43.98
CA LEU A 730 25.22 9.52 43.14
C LEU A 730 25.73 9.70 41.70
N PHE A 731 25.57 10.89 41.13
CA PHE A 731 25.78 11.15 39.69
C PHE A 731 26.90 12.15 39.39
N GLY A 732 27.55 12.70 40.43
CA GLY A 732 28.69 13.60 40.31
C GLY A 732 28.37 15.04 40.74
N ARG A 733 29.40 15.73 41.24
CA ARG A 733 29.28 17.12 41.69
C ARG A 733 28.93 18.05 40.52
N GLY A 734 27.97 18.94 40.73
CA GLY A 734 27.48 19.84 39.68
C GLY A 734 26.58 19.16 38.66
N VAL A 735 25.97 18.01 38.99
CA VAL A 735 25.03 17.32 38.10
C VAL A 735 23.90 18.27 37.69
N GLU A 736 23.68 18.40 36.39
CA GLU A 736 22.58 19.20 35.88
C GLU A 736 21.26 18.43 36.09
N VAL A 737 20.24 19.13 36.59
CA VAL A 737 18.91 18.58 36.86
C VAL A 737 17.84 19.40 36.15
N VAL A 738 16.76 18.73 35.77
CA VAL A 738 15.51 19.35 35.35
C VAL A 738 14.61 19.47 36.57
N VAL A 739 14.24 20.69 36.91
CA VAL A 739 13.26 21.04 37.94
C VAL A 739 11.89 21.21 37.27
N GLN A 740 10.89 20.45 37.71
CA GLN A 740 9.56 20.45 37.10
C GLN A 740 8.47 20.46 38.16
N SER A 741 7.41 21.24 37.95
CA SER A 741 6.25 21.27 38.86
C SER A 741 5.54 19.91 38.88
N MET A 742 5.09 19.48 40.05
CA MET A 742 4.30 18.24 40.18
C MET A 742 2.90 18.43 39.59
N VAL A 743 2.37 17.37 38.98
CA VAL A 743 0.97 17.29 38.56
C VAL A 743 0.26 16.18 39.33
N ALA A 744 -1.07 16.22 39.38
CA ALA A 744 -1.86 15.13 39.96
C ALA A 744 -1.52 13.77 39.29
N PRO A 745 -1.46 12.67 40.07
CA PRO A 745 -1.15 11.35 39.54
C PRO A 745 -2.22 10.89 38.55
N GLY A 746 -1.83 9.99 37.64
CA GLY A 746 -2.70 9.43 36.61
C GLY A 746 -2.08 8.18 35.99
N VAL A 747 -2.78 7.59 35.02
CA VAL A 747 -2.25 6.46 34.26
C VAL A 747 -1.17 6.96 33.31
N ALA A 748 0.05 6.45 33.45
CA ALA A 748 1.14 6.79 32.56
C ALA A 748 0.94 6.16 31.18
N CYS A 749 1.03 6.98 30.14
CA CYS A 749 0.94 6.61 28.74
C CYS A 749 2.18 7.10 27.99
N VAL A 750 2.42 6.53 26.83
CA VAL A 750 3.50 6.90 25.91
C VAL A 750 2.91 7.15 24.54
N VAL A 751 3.26 8.28 23.93
CA VAL A 751 2.99 8.56 22.51
C VAL A 751 4.32 8.64 21.79
N GLU A 752 4.44 7.95 20.67
CA GLU A 752 5.65 7.95 19.87
C GLU A 752 5.35 8.23 18.42
N VAL A 753 6.34 8.79 17.75
CA VAL A 753 6.37 8.98 16.31
C VAL A 753 7.68 8.44 15.83
N VAL A 754 7.59 7.58 14.83
CA VAL A 754 8.74 7.05 14.11
C VAL A 754 8.51 7.33 12.64
N ASP A 755 9.51 7.93 11.99
CA ASP A 755 9.54 7.98 10.53
C ASP A 755 10.02 6.63 10.00
N ASP A 756 9.08 5.81 9.54
CA ASP A 756 9.40 4.52 8.93
C ASP A 756 9.81 4.76 7.47
N PRO A 757 10.99 4.28 7.03
CA PRO A 757 11.49 4.50 5.66
C PRO A 757 10.54 4.05 4.55
N SER A 758 9.61 3.14 4.87
CA SER A 758 8.62 2.58 3.97
C SER A 758 7.26 3.29 4.06
N PHE A 759 6.80 3.72 5.24
CA PHE A 759 5.45 4.33 5.42
C PHE A 759 5.47 5.85 5.53
N GLY A 760 6.66 6.42 5.70
CA GLY A 760 6.78 7.71 6.35
C GLY A 760 6.33 7.59 7.82
N PRO A 761 5.82 8.69 8.39
CA PRO A 761 5.54 8.72 9.81
C PRO A 761 4.38 7.85 10.27
N VAL A 762 4.61 7.13 11.36
CA VAL A 762 3.58 6.38 12.11
C VAL A 762 3.51 6.87 13.55
N VAL A 763 2.29 6.98 14.07
CA VAL A 763 2.01 7.37 15.46
C VAL A 763 1.73 6.12 16.28
N GLY A 764 2.47 5.95 17.36
CA GLY A 764 2.34 4.90 18.35
C GLY A 764 1.66 5.39 19.62
N PHE A 765 0.86 4.53 20.24
CA PHE A 765 0.30 4.73 21.58
C PHE A 765 0.45 3.46 22.41
N GLY A 766 0.81 3.62 23.67
CA GLY A 766 0.86 2.54 24.65
C GLY A 766 0.76 3.06 26.08
N LEU A 767 0.64 2.14 27.02
CA LEU A 767 0.77 2.47 28.45
C LEU A 767 2.26 2.50 28.83
N GLY A 768 2.62 3.42 29.71
CA GLY A 768 3.98 3.55 30.21
C GLY A 768 4.28 2.54 31.33
N GLY A 769 5.54 2.15 31.44
CA GLY A 769 6.05 1.29 32.51
C GLY A 769 6.78 0.05 31.99
N GLU A 770 7.69 -0.48 32.80
CA GLU A 770 8.65 -1.52 32.39
C GLU A 770 7.98 -2.79 31.83
N ALA A 771 6.87 -3.22 32.41
CA ALA A 771 6.14 -4.40 31.93
C ALA A 771 5.52 -4.17 30.54
N ALA A 772 4.95 -2.98 30.30
CA ALA A 772 4.39 -2.64 29.00
C ALA A 772 5.48 -2.50 27.92
N ASP A 773 6.63 -1.95 28.30
CA ASP A 773 7.81 -1.84 27.44
C ASP A 773 8.40 -3.22 27.09
N LEU A 774 8.56 -4.11 28.07
CA LEU A 774 9.09 -5.46 27.88
C LEU A 774 8.18 -6.33 26.99
N LEU A 775 6.86 -6.19 27.14
CA LEU A 775 5.87 -6.92 26.35
C LEU A 775 5.61 -6.29 24.98
N GLY A 776 6.14 -5.08 24.73
CA GLY A 776 5.89 -4.32 23.51
C GLY A 776 4.42 -4.00 23.31
N ASP A 777 3.67 -3.72 24.39
CA ASP A 777 2.22 -3.50 24.36
C ASP A 777 1.85 -2.11 23.81
N ARG A 778 2.08 -1.94 22.51
CA ARG A 778 1.90 -0.69 21.78
C ARG A 778 1.14 -0.93 20.50
N ALA A 779 0.29 0.03 20.15
CA ALA A 779 -0.42 0.06 18.90
C ALA A 779 0.08 1.21 18.03
N TRP A 780 -0.03 1.05 16.72
CA TRP A 780 0.53 1.98 15.73
C TRP A 780 -0.49 2.30 14.65
N ARG A 781 -0.49 3.54 14.14
CA ARG A 781 -1.31 4.00 13.02
C ARG A 781 -0.51 4.92 12.09
N PRO A 782 -0.69 4.81 10.76
CA PRO A 782 -0.09 5.76 9.83
C PRO A 782 -0.82 7.11 9.90
N VAL A 783 -0.13 8.19 9.54
CA VAL A 783 -0.74 9.53 9.38
C VAL A 783 -1.22 9.78 7.94
N PRO A 784 -2.25 10.63 7.73
CA PRO A 784 -3.00 11.40 8.74
C PRO A 784 -3.97 10.54 9.57
N LEU A 785 -4.17 10.90 10.84
CA LEU A 785 -5.11 10.21 11.74
C LEU A 785 -6.50 10.82 11.66
N THR A 786 -7.52 9.98 11.49
CA THR A 786 -8.92 10.38 11.68
C THR A 786 -9.33 10.34 13.14
N ASP A 787 -10.45 10.98 13.47
CA ASP A 787 -11.13 10.90 14.77
C ASP A 787 -11.28 9.45 15.28
N ARG A 788 -11.68 8.54 14.39
CA ARG A 788 -11.84 7.11 14.67
C ARG A 788 -10.51 6.39 14.83
N ASP A 789 -9.50 6.73 14.02
CA ASP A 789 -8.18 6.12 14.14
C ASP A 789 -7.57 6.43 15.51
N ALA A 790 -7.68 7.68 15.97
CA ALA A 790 -7.21 8.11 17.29
C ALA A 790 -7.97 7.39 18.42
N ALA A 791 -9.30 7.37 18.36
CA ALA A 791 -10.13 6.69 19.35
C ALA A 791 -9.86 5.18 19.43
N ALA A 792 -9.62 4.53 18.29
CA ALA A 792 -9.26 3.12 18.24
C ALA A 792 -7.82 2.87 18.73
N LEU A 793 -6.88 3.77 18.42
CA LEU A 793 -5.48 3.69 18.83
C LEU A 793 -5.33 3.73 20.35
N VAL A 794 -6.10 4.57 21.06
CA VAL A 794 -6.10 4.61 22.53
C VAL A 794 -6.55 3.28 23.17
N ARG A 795 -7.47 2.57 22.52
CA ARG A 795 -8.07 1.32 23.04
C ARG A 795 -7.33 0.06 22.59
N ALA A 796 -6.37 0.19 21.68
CA ALA A 796 -5.71 -0.95 21.05
C ALA A 796 -4.68 -1.69 21.93
N PRO A 797 -3.91 -1.05 22.84
CA PRO A 797 -3.03 -1.76 23.76
C PRO A 797 -3.80 -2.77 24.63
N ARG A 798 -3.20 -3.93 24.92
CA ARG A 798 -3.80 -4.97 25.77
C ARG A 798 -4.05 -4.48 27.19
N ALA A 799 -3.21 -3.57 27.68
CA ALA A 799 -3.34 -2.92 28.98
C ALA A 799 -4.29 -1.70 28.98
N ALA A 800 -4.97 -1.38 27.86
CA ALA A 800 -5.98 -0.30 27.79
C ALA A 800 -7.13 -0.41 28.80
N PRO A 801 -7.51 -1.58 29.36
CA PRO A 801 -8.45 -1.64 30.49
C PRO A 801 -8.05 -0.78 31.70
N LEU A 802 -6.75 -0.50 31.90
CA LEU A 802 -6.28 0.43 32.94
C LEU A 802 -6.80 1.87 32.72
N LEU A 803 -7.10 2.25 31.48
CA LEU A 803 -7.67 3.56 31.14
C LEU A 803 -9.18 3.64 31.41
N THR A 804 -9.86 2.49 31.54
CA THR A 804 -11.34 2.40 31.65
C THR A 804 -11.82 1.90 33.02
N GLY A 805 -10.96 1.96 34.03
CA GLY A 805 -11.33 1.71 35.43
C GLY A 805 -11.07 0.30 35.94
N TYR A 806 -10.04 -0.38 35.43
CA TYR A 806 -9.60 -1.67 35.95
C TYR A 806 -9.42 -1.66 37.48
N ARG A 807 -9.99 -2.68 38.15
CA ARG A 807 -10.03 -2.81 39.63
C ARG A 807 -10.68 -1.63 40.37
N GLY A 808 -11.65 -0.95 39.73
CA GLY A 808 -12.43 0.11 40.37
C GLY A 808 -11.74 1.47 40.41
N ALA A 809 -10.67 1.66 39.63
CA ALA A 809 -10.10 2.98 39.40
C ALA A 809 -11.08 3.85 38.59
N ASP A 810 -10.97 5.17 38.69
CA ASP A 810 -11.75 6.07 37.85
C ASP A 810 -11.26 6.01 36.40
N PRO A 811 -12.15 5.94 35.39
CA PRO A 811 -11.77 6.03 33.99
C PRO A 811 -11.06 7.36 33.69
N VAL A 812 -10.03 7.31 32.85
CA VAL A 812 -9.36 8.53 32.37
C VAL A 812 -10.17 9.20 31.26
N ASP A 813 -9.85 10.45 30.97
CA ASP A 813 -10.39 11.17 29.83
C ASP A 813 -9.79 10.63 28.51
N LEU A 814 -10.52 9.68 27.90
CA LEU A 814 -10.14 9.06 26.63
C LEU A 814 -10.20 10.05 25.46
N ASP A 815 -11.07 11.06 25.54
CA ASP A 815 -11.24 12.05 24.48
C ASP A 815 -10.06 13.03 24.47
N ALA A 816 -9.54 13.40 25.64
CA ALA A 816 -8.28 14.15 25.75
C ALA A 816 -7.10 13.39 25.14
N LEU A 817 -7.00 12.08 25.39
CA LEU A 817 -5.97 11.23 24.77
C LEU A 817 -6.11 11.15 23.25
N ALA A 818 -7.33 10.97 22.75
CA ALA A 818 -7.60 10.97 21.31
C ALA A 818 -7.27 12.34 20.68
N GLY A 819 -7.62 13.43 21.35
CA GLY A 819 -7.28 14.80 20.94
C GLY A 819 -5.77 15.04 20.85
N LEU A 820 -5.00 14.54 21.82
CA LEU A 820 -3.54 14.58 21.76
C LEU A 820 -3.00 13.82 20.54
N LEU A 821 -3.50 12.61 20.28
CA LEU A 821 -3.06 11.80 19.13
C LEU A 821 -3.40 12.48 17.79
N LEU A 822 -4.56 13.13 17.68
CA LEU A 822 -4.93 13.90 16.49
C LEU A 822 -3.97 15.06 16.23
N ARG A 823 -3.57 15.79 17.29
CA ARG A 823 -2.59 16.88 17.19
C ARG A 823 -1.20 16.37 16.82
N VAL A 824 -0.76 15.27 17.41
CA VAL A 824 0.51 14.61 17.03
C VAL A 824 0.45 14.14 15.58
N GLY A 825 -0.65 13.52 15.16
CA GLY A 825 -0.86 13.12 13.76
C GLY A 825 -0.80 14.29 12.79
N ARG A 826 -1.40 15.43 13.14
CA ARG A 826 -1.36 16.68 12.36
C ARG A 826 0.06 17.26 12.30
N LEU A 827 0.74 17.38 13.43
CA LEU A 827 2.13 17.85 13.54
C LEU A 827 3.04 17.09 12.59
N VAL A 828 2.97 15.77 12.63
CA VAL A 828 3.89 14.92 11.90
C VAL A 828 3.57 14.85 10.41
N ASP A 829 2.29 14.92 10.05
CA ASP A 829 1.87 14.99 8.65
C ASP A 829 2.37 16.29 7.99
N GLU A 830 2.33 17.41 8.71
CA GLU A 830 2.69 18.75 8.23
C GLU A 830 4.17 19.12 8.39
N GLN A 831 4.94 18.44 9.25
CA GLN A 831 6.35 18.73 9.49
C GLN A 831 7.26 17.59 9.02
N PRO A 832 7.61 17.51 7.73
CA PRO A 832 8.48 16.46 7.18
C PRO A 832 9.92 16.44 7.72
N LEU A 833 10.34 17.48 8.45
CA LEU A 833 11.66 17.57 9.06
C LEU A 833 11.75 16.82 10.40
N LEU A 834 10.61 16.49 11.02
CA LEU A 834 10.53 15.76 12.29
C LEU A 834 10.71 14.26 12.02
N SER A 835 11.84 13.69 12.40
CA SER A 835 12.15 12.26 12.17
C SER A 835 11.66 11.35 13.31
N SER A 836 11.64 11.87 14.54
CA SER A 836 11.08 11.16 15.69
C SER A 836 10.51 12.13 16.73
N LEU A 837 9.50 11.68 17.46
CA LEU A 837 8.93 12.38 18.62
C LEU A 837 8.54 11.34 19.67
N THR A 838 8.88 11.59 20.93
CA THR A 838 8.44 10.76 22.06
C THR A 838 7.85 11.67 23.13
N LEU A 839 6.59 11.42 23.49
CA LEU A 839 5.93 12.02 24.65
C LEU A 839 5.88 10.96 25.75
N ASN A 840 6.77 11.06 26.75
CA ASN A 840 6.90 10.05 27.79
C ASN A 840 7.37 10.64 29.14
N PRO A 841 6.56 10.58 30.21
CA PRO A 841 5.19 10.06 30.24
C PRO A 841 4.14 11.13 29.90
N VAL A 842 3.02 10.68 29.35
CA VAL A 842 1.74 11.40 29.33
C VAL A 842 0.88 10.86 30.46
N LEU A 843 0.54 11.68 31.46
CA LEU A 843 -0.31 11.26 32.58
C LEU A 843 -1.78 11.53 32.25
N ALA A 844 -2.57 10.45 32.08
CA ALA A 844 -4.00 10.50 31.79
C ALA A 844 -4.83 10.38 33.08
N ARG A 845 -5.87 11.21 33.21
CA ARG A 845 -6.71 11.34 34.41
C ARG A 845 -8.16 11.60 34.02
N PRO A 846 -9.14 11.46 34.92
CA PRO A 846 -10.53 11.82 34.64
C PRO A 846 -10.72 13.30 34.25
N SER A 847 -9.81 14.19 34.70
CA SER A 847 -9.85 15.63 34.42
C SER A 847 -9.01 16.06 33.19
N GLY A 848 -8.54 15.12 32.37
CA GLY A 848 -7.70 15.37 31.20
C GLY A 848 -6.30 14.78 31.34
N LEU A 849 -5.31 15.37 30.66
CA LEU A 849 -3.94 14.84 30.61
C LEU A 849 -2.87 15.88 30.95
N ALA A 850 -1.64 15.42 31.18
CA ALA A 850 -0.45 16.25 31.27
C ALA A 850 0.73 15.56 30.59
N VAL A 851 1.34 16.23 29.60
CA VAL A 851 2.56 15.75 28.93
C VAL A 851 3.76 16.17 29.77
N LEU A 852 4.43 15.22 30.44
CA LEU A 852 5.52 15.57 31.36
C LEU A 852 6.86 15.79 30.67
N HIS A 853 7.06 15.19 29.51
CA HIS A 853 8.31 15.32 28.78
C HIS A 853 8.08 14.99 27.31
N ALA A 854 8.77 15.73 26.46
CA ALA A 854 8.89 15.47 25.04
C ALA A 854 10.37 15.40 24.65
N SER A 855 10.67 14.57 23.66
CA SER A 855 11.95 14.56 22.96
C SER A 855 11.69 14.42 21.47
N ALA A 856 12.30 15.28 20.66
CA ALA A 856 12.17 15.26 19.21
C ALA A 856 13.55 15.18 18.53
N GLU A 857 13.60 14.53 17.38
CA GLU A 857 14.76 14.55 16.49
C GLU A 857 14.35 15.10 15.13
N PHE A 858 15.25 15.88 14.52
CA PHE A 858 15.03 16.50 13.22
C PHE A 858 16.12 16.04 12.25
N ALA A 859 15.72 15.64 11.04
CA ALA A 859 16.64 15.17 10.02
C ALA A 859 16.31 15.81 8.65
N PRO A 860 17.33 16.06 7.80
CA PRO A 860 17.12 16.50 6.43
C PRO A 860 16.26 15.49 5.66
N HIS A 861 15.26 16.01 4.96
CA HIS A 861 14.19 15.26 4.31
C HIS A 861 14.65 14.13 3.38
N GLN A 862 14.02 12.95 3.49
CA GLN A 862 13.91 12.01 2.38
C GLN A 862 12.59 12.27 1.64
N PRO A 863 12.60 12.45 0.29
CA PRO A 863 11.38 12.71 -0.48
C PRO A 863 10.30 11.67 -0.22
N ARG A 864 9.11 12.10 0.22
CA ARG A 864 7.95 11.21 0.41
C ARG A 864 7.52 10.63 -0.95
N PRO A 865 7.57 9.30 -1.18
CA PRO A 865 7.36 8.72 -2.51
C PRO A 865 5.94 8.90 -3.10
N ASP A 866 4.93 9.16 -2.26
CA ASP A 866 3.50 9.14 -2.64
C ASP A 866 2.83 10.53 -2.68
N SER A 867 3.53 11.60 -2.30
CA SER A 867 2.96 12.97 -2.24
C SER A 867 3.24 13.81 -3.49
N GLY A 868 3.61 13.17 -4.59
CA GLY A 868 4.04 13.82 -5.83
C GLY A 868 3.21 13.42 -7.05
N PRO A 869 3.60 13.88 -8.24
CA PRO A 869 2.94 13.51 -9.48
C PRO A 869 3.14 12.01 -9.76
N ARG A 870 2.16 11.42 -10.49
CA ARG A 870 2.11 9.99 -10.79
C ARG A 870 3.43 9.50 -11.40
N ARG A 871 3.91 8.35 -10.93
CA ARG A 871 5.15 7.66 -11.32
C ARG A 871 5.05 6.15 -11.05
N LEU A 872 5.82 5.36 -11.82
CA LEU A 872 5.93 3.89 -11.70
C LEU A 872 7.07 3.42 -10.80
#